data_AF-A0A9W5TD45-F1
#
_entry.id   AF-A0A9W5TD45-F1
#
_cell.length_a   1.000
_cell.length_b   1.000
_cell.length_c   1.000
_cell.angle_alpha   90.00
_cell.angle_beta   90.00
_cell.angle_gamma   90.00
#
_symmetry.space_group_name_H-M   'P 1'
#
loop_
_entity.id
_entity.type
_entity.pdbx_description
1 polymer ?
#
loop_
_entity_poly.entity_id
_entity_poly.type
_entity_poly.pdbx_seq_one_letter_code
_entity_poly.pdbx_strand_id
1 'polypeptide(L)'
;MKHSSSAAGNADPVRNSVGFDTGMKDLDPAKRSALLKDVKYGVPGKSKRDVLQGLQQEARELLSLTYELKMDQDNTAATVDHHDVQEFKTHPLLKTPNLDINHQTRHSVESKWFHEDSKNCKLINGLTKGTGTEKILDLHLSDNARESVVGNITSTDVLEPITHLDKGLSYPLDLSSKDIQNNAPPAIAATREGYREMLVSLQQKYNVVLRMFEEINEQRMSYIEGMQELQGHLDNARSVMQLQKAEIDRLSSRAEYHESVAHQVANDLQRCNEALSERMRQEAELVNEIQEKQARIERLEADMAEQQLSVDSLTKRLEKAQFMPAISDNAEFKDCEYTYNQAIKALWDLVSKLGDSTLEELELEKLTTNAEETASLRYLETLFNMPLTSQLLTIYRQRFAIESRFQNDVRQLREANDREIELTNERAKQLIDTYAARAMKADAENMTVRSFLQTLLQRQTMRTSGKVMARISKQLRIPTAVMLLEKSVIGRPYFRNTCVRVVGDDLQIGRVKGDNFSIKTTIDIKDIFKIDFGFNSTSYILYNTLVVNKYIYPWQFFTIVTKSKEYHFICENDHLLDVLIIGLNLKIFPHRFNVGVVDISQLRMLKAKTKMHYHCMKNNISHRRMWLNAIKKTIAERQQEN
;
A
#
# COMPACT_ATOMS: atom_id res chain seq x y z
N MET A 1 -68.33 -7.43 16.52
CA MET A 1 -68.83 -7.50 15.12
C MET A 1 -68.26 -8.76 14.49
N LYS A 2 -69.16 -9.69 14.12
CA LYS A 2 -69.09 -10.84 13.16
C LYS A 2 -67.79 -11.68 13.14
N HIS A 3 -67.81 -12.88 13.74
CA HIS A 3 -67.96 -14.23 13.11
C HIS A 3 -66.77 -14.60 12.19
N SER A 4 -66.15 -15.79 12.16
CA SER A 4 -66.41 -17.13 12.72
C SER A 4 -65.26 -18.08 12.32
N SER A 5 -64.81 -18.93 13.25
CA SER A 5 -64.43 -20.37 13.17
C SER A 5 -64.13 -21.13 11.85
N SER A 6 -63.28 -22.16 12.06
CA SER A 6 -63.10 -23.48 11.37
C SER A 6 -61.81 -23.58 10.52
N ALA A 7 -60.80 -24.42 10.77
CA ALA A 7 -60.68 -25.86 11.15
C ALA A 7 -60.46 -26.81 9.96
N ALA A 8 -59.38 -27.59 10.08
CA ALA A 8 -59.09 -28.91 9.52
C ALA A 8 -58.64 -29.07 8.05
N GLY A 9 -57.65 -29.96 7.84
CA GLY A 9 -57.65 -30.87 6.69
C GLY A 9 -56.30 -31.14 6.02
N ASN A 10 -55.69 -32.28 6.36
CA ASN A 10 -54.58 -32.96 5.67
C ASN A 10 -54.79 -33.10 4.14
N ALA A 11 -53.69 -33.16 3.38
CA ALA A 11 -53.42 -34.25 2.44
C ALA A 11 -52.04 -34.09 1.76
N ASP A 12 -51.20 -35.12 1.91
CA ASP A 12 -50.09 -35.46 1.01
C ASP A 12 -50.57 -35.61 -0.45
N PRO A 13 -49.64 -35.56 -1.41
CA PRO A 13 -49.67 -36.56 -2.46
C PRO A 13 -48.34 -37.32 -2.56
N VAL A 14 -48.45 -38.63 -2.34
CA VAL A 14 -47.53 -39.65 -2.83
C VAL A 14 -47.68 -39.76 -4.36
N ARG A 15 -46.57 -39.76 -5.12
CA ARG A 15 -46.43 -40.60 -6.33
C ARG A 15 -44.97 -40.73 -6.82
N ASN A 16 -44.43 -41.93 -6.60
CA ASN A 16 -43.78 -42.84 -7.56
C ASN A 16 -42.68 -42.35 -8.51
N SER A 17 -41.44 -42.70 -8.15
CA SER A 17 -40.49 -43.57 -8.87
C SER A 17 -40.46 -43.60 -10.41
N VAL A 18 -39.34 -43.13 -10.98
CA VAL A 18 -38.52 -43.75 -12.05
C VAL A 18 -37.09 -43.23 -11.76
N GLY A 19 -36.04 -43.97 -11.44
CA GLY A 19 -35.59 -45.23 -12.04
C GLY A 19 -34.55 -44.93 -13.13
N PHE A 20 -33.35 -44.44 -12.76
CA PHE A 20 -32.19 -44.53 -13.64
C PHE A 20 -30.94 -44.98 -12.87
N ASP A 21 -30.40 -46.04 -13.43
CA ASP A 21 -29.37 -46.94 -12.96
C ASP A 21 -28.10 -46.59 -13.75
N THR A 22 -27.02 -46.23 -13.05
CA THR A 22 -25.67 -46.28 -13.62
C THR A 22 -24.71 -46.70 -12.52
N GLY A 23 -24.37 -47.99 -12.52
CA GLY A 23 -23.44 -48.59 -11.58
C GLY A 23 -22.01 -48.08 -11.73
N MET A 24 -21.31 -48.06 -10.61
CA MET A 24 -19.90 -48.42 -10.56
C MET A 24 -19.63 -49.22 -9.30
N LYS A 25 -18.84 -50.27 -9.51
CA LYS A 25 -18.61 -51.43 -8.66
C LYS A 25 -17.82 -51.11 -7.40
N ASP A 26 -18.15 -51.88 -6.37
CA ASP A 26 -17.39 -52.12 -5.15
C ASP A 26 -15.89 -52.36 -5.41
N LEU A 27 -15.05 -51.71 -4.61
CA LEU A 27 -13.71 -52.18 -4.29
C LEU A 27 -13.37 -51.87 -2.83
N ASP A 28 -12.97 -52.92 -2.13
CA ASP A 28 -12.77 -53.10 -0.68
C ASP A 28 -11.87 -52.07 0.05
N PRO A 29 -12.20 -51.71 1.30
CA PRO A 29 -11.34 -50.94 2.18
C PRO A 29 -10.47 -51.88 3.06
N ALA A 30 -9.51 -52.59 2.46
CA ALA A 30 -8.60 -53.45 3.21
C ALA A 30 -7.19 -53.50 2.59
N LYS A 31 -6.52 -52.34 2.47
CA LYS A 31 -5.07 -52.25 2.10
C LYS A 31 -4.46 -50.85 2.27
N ARG A 32 -4.59 -50.22 3.45
CA ARG A 32 -3.84 -48.98 3.78
C ARG A 32 -3.16 -49.01 5.15
N SER A 33 -2.63 -50.16 5.55
CA SER A 33 -1.79 -50.29 6.75
C SER A 33 -0.65 -51.28 6.54
N ALA A 34 0.31 -50.95 5.68
CA ALA A 34 1.67 -51.53 5.70
C ALA A 34 2.52 -50.89 4.60
N LEU A 35 3.16 -49.75 4.88
CA LEU A 35 4.47 -49.41 4.32
C LEU A 35 5.02 -48.14 5.01
N LEU A 36 5.35 -48.27 6.30
CA LEU A 36 6.27 -47.38 6.99
C LEU A 36 7.47 -48.25 7.37
N LYS A 37 8.42 -48.34 6.44
CA LYS A 37 9.77 -48.85 6.71
C LYS A 37 10.76 -47.76 6.31
N ASP A 38 11.48 -47.32 7.34
CA ASP A 38 12.77 -46.66 7.36
C ASP A 38 13.43 -46.40 5.99
N VAL A 39 13.56 -45.11 5.66
CA VAL A 39 14.64 -44.64 4.77
C VAL A 39 15.36 -43.49 5.46
N LYS A 40 16.50 -43.85 6.08
CA LYS A 40 17.57 -42.94 6.46
C LYS A 40 18.11 -42.27 5.18
N TYR A 41 17.95 -40.96 5.05
CA TYR A 41 18.79 -40.15 4.18
C TYR A 41 19.74 -39.31 5.02
N GLY A 42 20.92 -39.88 5.28
CA GLY A 42 22.13 -39.08 5.45
C GLY A 42 22.63 -38.74 4.05
N VAL A 43 22.54 -37.47 3.66
CA VAL A 43 23.26 -36.95 2.49
C VAL A 43 24.57 -36.35 3.00
N PRO A 44 25.74 -36.70 2.44
CA PRO A 44 27.01 -36.19 2.90
C PRO A 44 27.11 -34.71 2.56
N GLY A 45 27.47 -33.88 3.55
CA GLY A 45 27.69 -32.47 3.35
C GLY A 45 28.73 -32.24 2.27
N LYS A 46 28.31 -31.66 1.14
CA LYS A 46 29.22 -31.07 0.16
C LYS A 46 30.11 -30.10 0.91
N SER A 47 31.42 -30.17 0.68
CA SER A 47 32.35 -29.34 1.42
C SER A 47 32.03 -27.87 1.12
N LYS A 48 32.23 -26.98 2.10
CA LYS A 48 32.01 -25.53 1.89
C LYS A 48 32.75 -24.97 0.67
N ARG A 49 33.79 -25.67 0.21
CA ARG A 49 34.57 -25.37 -0.99
C ARG A 49 33.77 -25.59 -2.29
N ASP A 50 32.94 -26.63 -2.35
CA ASP A 50 32.13 -26.95 -3.54
C ASP A 50 30.97 -25.95 -3.71
N VAL A 51 30.42 -25.46 -2.60
CA VAL A 51 29.39 -24.41 -2.60
C VAL A 51 29.98 -23.06 -3.02
N LEU A 52 31.19 -22.74 -2.56
CA LEU A 52 31.89 -21.52 -2.96
C LEU A 52 32.29 -21.54 -4.45
N GLN A 53 32.71 -22.70 -4.95
CA GLN A 53 33.09 -22.86 -6.35
C GLN A 53 31.86 -22.78 -7.28
N GLY A 54 30.70 -23.29 -6.84
CA GLY A 54 29.42 -23.10 -7.53
C GLY A 54 29.00 -21.63 -7.60
N LEU A 55 29.05 -20.91 -6.47
CA LEU A 55 28.72 -19.48 -6.41
C LEU A 55 29.69 -18.62 -7.23
N GLN A 56 30.98 -18.97 -7.29
CA GLN A 56 31.94 -18.27 -8.14
C GLN A 56 31.71 -18.51 -9.64
N GLN A 57 31.18 -19.67 -10.00
CA GLN A 57 30.86 -19.98 -11.40
C GLN A 57 29.58 -19.28 -11.85
N GLU A 58 28.57 -19.26 -10.98
CA GLU A 58 27.30 -18.55 -11.20
C GLU A 58 27.51 -17.02 -11.27
N ALA A 59 28.37 -16.45 -10.41
CA ALA A 59 28.74 -15.04 -10.50
C ALA A 59 29.48 -14.67 -11.80
N ARG A 60 30.25 -15.61 -12.38
CA ARG A 60 30.92 -15.41 -13.68
C ARG A 60 29.91 -15.43 -14.84
N GLU A 61 28.91 -16.30 -14.78
CA GLU A 61 27.84 -16.37 -15.78
C GLU A 61 26.92 -15.13 -15.73
N LEU A 62 26.61 -14.63 -14.53
CA LEU A 62 25.86 -13.38 -14.38
C LEU A 62 26.64 -12.16 -14.87
N LEU A 63 27.95 -12.13 -14.64
CA LEU A 63 28.81 -11.06 -15.17
C LEU A 63 28.93 -11.12 -16.70
N SER A 64 29.00 -12.31 -17.32
CA SER A 64 28.99 -12.42 -18.79
C SER A 64 27.66 -11.97 -19.40
N LEU A 65 26.52 -12.32 -18.78
CA LEU A 65 25.19 -11.86 -19.21
C LEU A 65 25.02 -10.33 -19.12
N THR A 66 25.55 -9.70 -18.06
CA THR A 66 25.51 -8.23 -17.94
C THR A 66 26.42 -7.49 -18.91
N TYR A 67 27.50 -8.14 -19.39
CA TYR A 67 28.37 -7.56 -20.43
C TYR A 67 27.80 -7.73 -21.83
N GLU A 68 27.07 -8.82 -22.12
CA GLU A 68 26.34 -9.00 -23.38
C GLU A 68 25.16 -8.02 -23.51
N LEU A 69 24.40 -7.81 -22.43
CA LEU A 69 23.29 -6.84 -22.41
C LEU A 69 23.70 -5.37 -22.63
N LYS A 70 24.99 -5.05 -22.45
CA LYS A 70 25.51 -3.69 -22.66
C LYS A 70 26.03 -3.43 -24.07
N MET A 71 26.27 -4.47 -24.86
CA MET A 71 26.75 -4.32 -26.24
C MET A 71 25.60 -4.17 -27.26
N ASP A 72 24.37 -4.55 -26.89
CA ASP A 72 23.20 -4.49 -27.79
C ASP A 72 22.44 -3.14 -27.78
N GLN A 73 22.78 -2.21 -26.89
CA GLN A 73 22.05 -0.92 -26.78
C GLN A 73 22.60 0.23 -27.64
N ASP A 74 23.80 0.10 -28.23
CA ASP A 74 24.46 1.21 -28.95
C ASP A 74 24.47 1.08 -30.48
N ASN A 75 23.77 0.11 -31.09
CA ASN A 75 23.87 -0.16 -32.53
C ASN A 75 22.54 -0.26 -33.32
N THR A 76 21.50 0.51 -32.95
CA THR A 76 20.30 0.64 -33.79
C THR A 76 19.85 2.10 -33.96
N ALA A 77 20.70 2.89 -34.61
CA ALA A 77 20.32 4.19 -35.18
C ALA A 77 20.85 4.31 -36.62
N ALA A 78 20.10 3.77 -37.59
CA ALA A 78 20.16 4.22 -38.98
C ALA A 78 18.99 3.66 -39.81
N THR A 79 18.22 4.60 -40.40
CA THR A 79 17.53 4.56 -41.71
C THR A 79 16.45 3.51 -41.97
N VAL A 80 15.22 3.95 -42.28
CA VAL A 80 14.53 3.78 -43.58
C VAL A 80 13.15 4.46 -43.56
N ASP A 81 12.80 4.99 -44.73
CA ASP A 81 11.72 5.90 -45.13
C ASP A 81 10.25 5.43 -45.03
N HIS A 82 9.38 6.44 -45.17
CA HIS A 82 7.93 6.46 -45.32
C HIS A 82 7.27 5.36 -46.19
N HIS A 83 6.12 4.84 -45.71
CA HIS A 83 4.86 4.87 -46.46
C HIS A 83 3.61 4.63 -45.58
N ASP A 84 2.48 5.12 -46.10
CA ASP A 84 1.15 5.30 -45.53
C ASP A 84 0.48 4.08 -44.87
N VAL A 85 -0.11 4.27 -43.68
CA VAL A 85 -1.29 3.50 -43.21
C VAL A 85 -2.23 4.39 -42.38
N GLN A 86 -3.51 4.30 -42.70
CA GLN A 86 -4.67 5.04 -42.20
C GLN A 86 -4.89 4.97 -40.68
N GLU A 87 -5.29 6.12 -40.11
CA GLU A 87 -5.80 6.26 -38.75
C GLU A 87 -7.10 5.47 -38.52
N PHE A 88 -7.06 4.44 -37.68
CA PHE A 88 -8.24 3.92 -36.99
C PHE A 88 -8.34 4.55 -35.60
N LYS A 89 -9.38 5.38 -35.41
CA LYS A 89 -9.77 5.94 -34.11
C LYS A 89 -10.33 4.84 -33.21
N THR A 90 -9.60 4.46 -32.18
CA THR A 90 -10.14 3.70 -31.04
C THR A 90 -10.49 4.67 -29.91
N HIS A 91 -11.76 4.68 -29.51
CA HIS A 91 -12.25 5.42 -28.35
C HIS A 91 -11.88 4.66 -27.06
N PRO A 92 -11.15 5.26 -26.10
CA PRO A 92 -10.95 4.65 -24.80
C PRO A 92 -12.20 4.87 -23.92
N LEU A 93 -12.95 3.79 -23.71
CA LEU A 93 -13.92 3.63 -22.62
C LEU A 93 -13.15 3.51 -21.31
N LEU A 94 -12.84 4.64 -20.66
CA LEU A 94 -12.68 4.83 -19.20
C LEU A 94 -12.12 6.24 -18.95
N LYS A 95 -12.97 7.16 -18.45
CA LYS A 95 -12.55 8.48 -18.00
C LYS A 95 -11.95 8.39 -16.59
N THR A 96 -10.63 8.46 -16.47
CA THR A 96 -9.97 8.88 -15.24
C THR A 96 -10.04 10.42 -15.12
N PRO A 97 -10.01 11.00 -13.90
CA PRO A 97 -10.10 12.44 -13.73
C PRO A 97 -8.77 13.08 -14.13
N ASN A 98 -8.71 13.58 -15.36
CA ASN A 98 -7.60 14.42 -15.82
C ASN A 98 -7.63 15.75 -15.07
N LEU A 99 -6.55 16.03 -14.34
CA LEU A 99 -6.16 17.39 -13.98
C LEU A 99 -5.87 18.13 -15.27
N ASP A 100 -6.76 19.05 -15.63
CA ASP A 100 -6.67 19.88 -16.83
C ASP A 100 -5.57 20.94 -16.63
N ILE A 101 -4.32 20.52 -16.80
CA ILE A 101 -3.17 21.41 -16.82
C ILE A 101 -3.09 21.94 -18.25
N ASN A 102 -3.47 23.21 -18.43
CA ASN A 102 -3.40 23.92 -19.71
C ASN A 102 -2.02 23.69 -20.36
N HIS A 103 -2.02 23.36 -21.65
CA HIS A 103 -0.86 23.10 -22.50
C HIS A 103 0.25 24.15 -22.34
N GLN A 104 -0.12 25.40 -22.08
CA GLN A 104 0.81 26.51 -21.84
C GLN A 104 1.58 26.37 -20.52
N THR A 105 0.95 25.82 -19.48
CA THR A 105 1.56 25.52 -18.18
C THR A 105 2.49 24.32 -18.27
N ARG A 106 2.08 23.29 -19.02
CA ARG A 106 2.91 22.10 -19.28
C ARG A 106 4.18 22.49 -20.04
N HIS A 107 4.03 23.29 -21.11
CA HIS A 107 5.15 23.78 -21.89
C HIS A 107 6.06 24.73 -21.09
N SER A 108 5.51 25.51 -20.14
CA SER A 108 6.30 26.41 -19.26
C SER A 108 7.07 25.66 -18.16
N VAL A 109 6.56 24.50 -17.71
CA VAL A 109 7.24 23.63 -16.75
C VAL A 109 8.32 22.82 -17.45
N GLU A 110 8.00 22.24 -18.61
CA GLU A 110 8.95 21.47 -19.43
C GLU A 110 10.07 22.37 -20.00
N SER A 111 9.78 23.61 -20.41
CA SER A 111 10.81 24.56 -20.88
C SER A 111 11.72 25.09 -19.77
N LYS A 112 11.29 25.02 -18.50
CA LYS A 112 12.13 25.40 -17.34
C LYS A 112 12.99 24.25 -16.82
N TRP A 113 12.67 23.01 -17.16
CA TRP A 113 13.42 21.83 -16.72
C TRP A 113 14.53 21.42 -17.70
N PHE A 114 14.43 21.78 -18.98
CA PHE A 114 15.42 21.39 -20.00
C PHE A 114 16.48 22.46 -20.32
N HIS A 115 16.43 23.63 -19.67
CA HIS A 115 17.45 24.68 -19.82
C HIS A 115 17.94 25.19 -18.46
N GLU A 116 18.77 24.38 -17.80
CA GLU A 116 19.83 24.91 -16.95
C GLU A 116 21.16 24.29 -17.38
N ASP A 117 21.82 25.01 -18.29
CA ASP A 117 23.26 24.84 -18.55
C ASP A 117 24.03 25.02 -17.24
N SER A 118 24.98 24.11 -17.04
CA SER A 118 25.83 23.90 -15.87
C SER A 118 26.83 25.02 -15.53
N LYS A 119 26.57 26.27 -15.94
CA LYS A 119 27.47 27.40 -15.73
C LYS A 119 26.69 28.69 -15.49
N ASN A 120 26.25 28.94 -14.24
CA ASN A 120 26.16 30.25 -13.58
C ASN A 120 25.12 30.27 -12.45
N CYS A 121 25.45 29.73 -11.28
CA CYS A 121 24.88 30.19 -10.02
C CYS A 121 25.95 30.98 -9.26
N LYS A 122 25.98 32.29 -9.47
CA LYS A 122 26.66 33.21 -8.57
C LYS A 122 25.88 33.23 -7.26
N LEU A 123 26.37 32.47 -6.28
CA LEU A 123 25.96 32.62 -4.89
C LEU A 123 26.30 34.04 -4.42
N ILE A 124 25.33 34.60 -3.72
CA ILE A 124 25.34 35.92 -3.09
C ILE A 124 26.62 36.09 -2.26
N ASN A 125 27.41 37.10 -2.64
CA ASN A 125 28.55 37.58 -1.89
C ASN A 125 28.12 38.16 -0.54
N GLY A 126 28.77 37.71 0.54
CA GLY A 126 28.87 38.51 1.76
C GLY A 126 28.48 37.81 3.06
N LEU A 127 29.29 36.87 3.54
CA LEU A 127 29.76 36.95 4.93
C LEU A 127 31.05 36.14 5.10
N THR A 128 32.08 36.83 5.56
CA THR A 128 33.44 36.35 5.69
C THR A 128 33.70 35.80 7.10
N LYS A 129 34.64 34.83 7.14
CA LYS A 129 35.62 34.49 8.21
C LYS A 129 35.42 33.20 9.01
N GLY A 130 36.42 32.32 8.83
CA GLY A 130 36.90 31.28 9.75
C GLY A 130 36.23 29.93 9.52
N THR A 131 36.90 28.81 9.22
CA THR A 131 38.28 28.37 9.43
C THR A 131 38.54 27.21 8.48
N GLY A 132 39.71 27.18 7.83
CA GLY A 132 40.06 26.17 6.84
C GLY A 132 40.46 24.82 7.43
N THR A 133 40.10 23.76 6.71
CA THR A 133 40.89 22.53 6.49
C THR A 133 40.21 21.75 5.35
N GLU A 134 40.62 22.03 4.11
CA GLU A 134 40.44 21.10 2.99
C GLU A 134 41.71 20.24 2.91
N LYS A 135 41.56 18.92 3.05
CA LYS A 135 42.43 17.94 2.41
C LYS A 135 41.52 16.98 1.66
N ILE A 136 41.53 17.16 0.34
CA ILE A 136 40.99 16.24 -0.65
C ILE A 136 41.84 14.96 -0.58
N LEU A 137 41.20 13.81 -0.39
CA LEU A 137 41.79 12.49 -0.56
C LEU A 137 41.27 11.91 -1.87
N ASP A 138 42.08 12.06 -2.93
CA ASP A 138 42.05 11.18 -4.09
C ASP A 138 42.53 9.79 -3.64
N LEU A 139 41.70 8.77 -3.82
CA LEU A 139 42.09 7.37 -3.65
C LEU A 139 41.63 6.57 -4.87
N HIS A 140 42.43 6.62 -5.93
CA HIS A 140 42.60 5.49 -6.83
C HIS A 140 43.59 4.52 -6.17
N LEU A 141 43.09 3.41 -5.60
CA LEU A 141 43.92 2.25 -5.24
C LEU A 141 43.27 0.98 -5.79
N SER A 142 44.10 0.20 -6.47
CA SER A 142 43.78 -0.98 -7.25
C SER A 142 43.42 -2.21 -6.40
N ASP A 143 42.60 -3.07 -6.99
CA ASP A 143 41.92 -4.20 -6.34
C ASP A 143 42.82 -5.35 -5.81
N ASN A 144 44.14 -5.30 -6.05
CA ASN A 144 45.04 -6.40 -5.64
C ASN A 144 45.48 -6.37 -4.16
N ALA A 145 45.04 -5.40 -3.36
CA ALA A 145 45.39 -5.30 -1.93
C ALA A 145 44.30 -5.80 -0.97
N ARG A 146 43.14 -6.27 -1.48
CA ARG A 146 41.98 -6.63 -0.63
C ARG A 146 41.87 -8.12 -0.24
N GLU A 147 42.68 -9.02 -0.80
CA GLU A 147 42.50 -10.47 -0.60
C GLU A 147 43.47 -11.16 0.37
N SER A 148 44.36 -10.45 1.09
CA SER A 148 45.33 -11.12 1.99
C SER A 148 45.07 -11.05 3.50
N VAL A 149 43.94 -10.50 3.99
CA VAL A 149 43.74 -10.32 5.44
C VAL A 149 42.40 -10.87 5.93
N VAL A 150 42.15 -12.16 5.74
CA VAL A 150 41.25 -12.94 6.61
C VAL A 150 41.82 -14.34 6.77
N GLY A 151 42.77 -14.50 7.69
CA GLY A 151 43.29 -15.81 8.05
C GLY A 151 44.28 -15.75 9.20
N ASN A 152 43.86 -16.29 10.36
CA ASN A 152 44.69 -16.80 11.45
C ASN A 152 45.75 -15.88 12.07
N ILE A 153 45.45 -15.29 13.24
CA ILE A 153 46.48 -15.01 14.26
C ILE A 153 45.94 -15.43 15.63
N THR A 154 46.30 -16.65 16.02
CA THR A 154 46.50 -17.02 17.43
C THR A 154 47.93 -16.67 17.80
N SER A 155 48.10 -16.08 18.99
CA SER A 155 49.35 -16.01 19.75
C SER A 155 50.44 -15.04 19.26
N THR A 156 50.85 -14.19 20.22
CA THR A 156 52.17 -13.58 20.35
C THR A 156 52.65 -12.69 19.21
N ASP A 157 52.20 -11.43 19.21
CA ASP A 157 53.03 -10.34 18.70
C ASP A 157 53.36 -9.38 19.85
N VAL A 158 54.66 -9.35 20.13
CA VAL A 158 55.35 -8.43 21.03
C VAL A 158 55.14 -7.02 20.47
N LEU A 159 54.53 -6.14 21.27
CA LEU A 159 54.52 -4.72 20.98
C LEU A 159 55.97 -4.23 20.90
N GLU A 160 56.45 -3.91 19.70
CA GLU A 160 57.64 -3.08 19.56
C GLU A 160 57.40 -1.75 20.29
N PRO A 161 58.33 -1.29 21.15
CA PRO A 161 58.18 -0.02 21.83
C PRO A 161 58.21 1.11 20.80
N ILE A 162 57.19 1.96 20.86
CA ILE A 162 57.07 3.20 20.09
C ILE A 162 58.36 4.01 20.26
N THR A 163 59.10 4.19 19.17
CA THR A 163 60.22 5.12 19.10
C THR A 163 59.67 6.54 19.18
N HIS A 164 59.79 7.15 20.36
CA HIS A 164 59.51 8.57 20.53
C HIS A 164 60.50 9.38 19.67
N LEU A 165 59.96 10.06 18.66
CA LEU A 165 60.69 11.03 17.84
C LEU A 165 61.30 12.12 18.72
N ASP A 166 62.57 12.41 18.41
CA ASP A 166 63.37 13.56 18.81
C ASP A 166 62.56 14.85 19.00
N LYS A 167 62.35 15.25 20.25
CA LYS A 167 62.29 16.64 20.70
C LYS A 167 62.60 16.66 22.18
N GLY A 168 63.77 17.23 22.50
CA GLY A 168 64.39 17.21 23.82
C GLY A 168 63.45 17.67 24.95
N LEU A 169 63.01 16.70 25.72
CA LEU A 169 62.67 16.86 27.13
C LEU A 169 63.69 16.02 27.89
N SER A 170 64.84 16.62 28.17
CA SER A 170 65.80 16.06 29.11
C SER A 170 65.15 16.01 30.50
N TYR A 171 64.73 14.82 30.92
CA TYR A 171 64.31 14.59 32.30
C TYR A 171 65.51 14.81 33.24
N PRO A 172 65.36 15.49 34.38
CA PRO A 172 66.47 15.81 35.29
C PRO A 172 66.79 14.62 36.21
N LEU A 173 66.99 13.44 35.62
CA LEU A 173 67.41 12.22 36.33
C LEU A 173 68.47 11.47 35.53
N ASP A 174 69.47 12.19 35.03
CA ASP A 174 70.78 11.56 34.81
C ASP A 174 71.48 11.43 36.17
N LEU A 175 71.00 10.49 37.00
CA LEU A 175 71.76 10.01 38.15
C LEU A 175 72.82 9.04 37.62
N SER A 176 73.81 9.60 36.94
CA SER A 176 75.08 8.90 36.72
C SER A 176 75.60 8.45 38.08
N SER A 177 75.94 7.16 38.20
CA SER A 177 76.57 6.57 39.38
C SER A 177 77.83 7.34 39.83
N LYS A 178 78.37 8.24 38.99
CA LYS A 178 79.49 9.14 39.31
C LYS A 178 79.11 10.29 40.25
N ASP A 179 77.86 10.77 40.26
CA ASP A 179 77.47 11.92 41.09
C ASP A 179 77.16 11.53 42.54
N ILE A 180 76.93 10.24 42.80
CA ILE A 180 76.80 9.70 44.15
C ILE A 180 78.19 9.47 44.79
N GLN A 181 79.24 9.28 43.98
CA GLN A 181 80.60 9.06 44.48
C GLN A 181 81.38 10.37 44.71
N ASN A 182 81.06 11.46 44.00
CA ASN A 182 81.82 12.71 44.10
C ASN A 182 81.41 13.64 45.27
N ASN A 183 80.34 13.32 46.01
CA ASN A 183 79.88 14.12 47.14
C ASN A 183 79.97 13.39 48.50
N ALA A 184 80.80 12.35 48.61
CA ALA A 184 81.14 11.76 49.91
C ALA A 184 82.30 12.56 50.55
N PRO A 185 82.10 13.27 51.68
CA PRO A 185 83.22 13.77 52.46
C PRO A 185 83.95 12.57 53.10
N PRO A 186 85.28 12.59 53.22
CA PRO A 186 86.02 11.60 53.98
C PRO A 186 85.54 11.61 55.44
N ALA A 187 85.36 10.42 55.99
CA ALA A 187 84.63 10.09 57.22
C ALA A 187 85.21 10.63 58.55
N ILE A 188 85.78 11.84 58.62
CA ILE A 188 86.47 12.33 59.85
C ILE A 188 85.99 13.71 60.35
N ALA A 189 85.09 14.43 59.68
CA ALA A 189 84.47 15.63 60.28
C ALA A 189 83.08 15.93 59.70
N ALA A 190 82.09 15.07 59.96
CA ALA A 190 80.70 15.37 59.63
C ALA A 190 80.06 16.18 60.76
N THR A 191 79.95 17.50 60.59
CA THR A 191 79.08 18.34 61.43
C THR A 191 77.61 17.95 61.18
N ARG A 192 76.76 18.13 62.20
CA ARG A 192 75.31 17.84 62.16
C ARG A 192 74.59 18.44 60.94
N GLU A 193 75.11 19.54 60.41
CA GLU A 193 74.66 20.19 59.16
C GLU A 193 74.80 19.29 57.92
N GLY A 194 75.92 18.56 57.73
CA GLY A 194 76.16 17.78 56.51
C GLY A 194 75.20 16.59 56.33
N TYR A 195 74.83 15.93 57.44
CA TYR A 195 73.80 14.89 57.41
C TYR A 195 72.39 15.46 57.15
N ARG A 196 72.12 16.69 57.59
CA ARG A 196 70.85 17.38 57.31
C ARG A 196 70.72 17.71 55.82
N GLU A 197 71.77 18.24 55.19
CA GLU A 197 71.76 18.54 53.77
C GLU A 197 71.58 17.29 52.91
N MET A 198 72.24 16.18 53.27
CA MET A 198 72.06 14.89 52.59
C MET A 198 70.62 14.37 52.74
N LEU A 199 70.04 14.43 53.95
CA LEU A 199 68.64 14.04 54.19
C LEU A 199 67.65 14.89 53.38
N VAL A 200 67.87 16.20 53.30
CA VAL A 200 67.04 17.11 52.49
C VAL A 200 67.16 16.79 51.00
N SER A 201 68.38 16.51 50.51
CA SER A 201 68.60 16.10 49.11
C SER A 201 67.91 14.76 48.80
N LEU A 202 68.00 13.79 49.71
CA LEU A 202 67.33 12.50 49.57
C LEU A 202 65.81 12.64 49.59
N GLN A 203 65.27 13.49 50.46
CA GLN A 203 63.84 13.81 50.53
C GLN A 203 63.36 14.50 49.24
N GLN A 204 64.16 15.42 48.68
CA GLN A 204 63.85 16.04 47.39
C GLN A 204 63.82 15.02 46.25
N LYS A 205 64.81 14.13 46.17
CA LYS A 205 64.85 13.05 45.16
C LYS A 205 63.66 12.09 45.32
N TYR A 206 63.33 11.70 46.55
CA TYR A 206 62.16 10.88 46.84
C TYR A 206 60.86 11.56 46.38
N ASN A 207 60.70 12.85 46.67
CA ASN A 207 59.52 13.62 46.24
C ASN A 207 59.40 13.73 44.71
N VAL A 208 60.52 13.84 43.98
CA VAL A 208 60.51 13.85 42.50
C VAL A 208 60.07 12.48 41.97
N VAL A 209 60.63 11.39 42.50
CA VAL A 209 60.25 10.03 42.11
C VAL A 209 58.78 9.74 42.43
N LEU A 210 58.29 10.21 43.59
CA LEU A 210 56.88 10.07 43.97
C LEU A 210 55.95 10.77 42.97
N ARG A 211 56.27 12.02 42.58
CA ARG A 211 55.47 12.73 41.56
C ARG A 211 55.49 12.01 40.21
N MET A 212 56.65 11.51 39.78
CA MET A 212 56.74 10.73 38.54
C MET A 212 55.90 9.44 38.62
N PHE A 213 55.87 8.79 39.77
CA PHE A 213 55.03 7.60 39.97
C PHE A 213 53.54 7.94 39.94
N GLU A 214 53.13 9.07 40.52
CA GLU A 214 51.75 9.58 40.45
C GLU A 214 51.37 9.89 38.99
N GLU A 215 52.21 10.60 38.24
CA GLU A 215 51.97 10.94 36.83
C GLU A 215 51.87 9.69 35.93
N ILE A 216 52.78 8.72 36.11
CA ILE A 216 52.73 7.45 35.37
C ILE A 216 51.45 6.68 35.70
N ASN A 217 51.00 6.69 36.96
CA ASN A 217 49.75 6.03 37.34
C ASN A 217 48.52 6.73 36.75
N GLU A 218 48.50 8.06 36.72
CA GLU A 218 47.43 8.81 36.03
C GLU A 218 47.39 8.49 34.54
N GLN A 219 48.54 8.46 33.86
CA GLN A 219 48.64 8.07 32.45
C GLN A 219 48.13 6.63 32.25
N ARG A 220 48.57 5.68 33.09
CA ARG A 220 48.11 4.30 33.04
C ARG A 220 46.60 4.19 33.21
N MET A 221 46.02 4.92 34.16
CA MET A 221 44.56 4.93 34.37
C MET A 221 43.83 5.51 33.15
N SER A 222 44.33 6.59 32.56
CA SER A 222 43.78 7.17 31.34
C SER A 222 43.83 6.20 30.15
N TYR A 223 44.91 5.43 29.99
CA TYR A 223 44.97 4.38 28.96
C TYR A 223 43.98 3.24 29.18
N ILE A 224 43.77 2.83 30.44
CA ILE A 224 42.77 1.81 30.78
C ILE A 224 41.36 2.30 30.44
N GLU A 225 41.03 3.55 30.79
CA GLU A 225 39.74 4.16 30.44
C GLU A 225 39.56 4.26 28.92
N GLY A 226 40.58 4.70 28.19
CA GLY A 226 40.55 4.78 26.73
C GLY A 226 40.38 3.40 26.06
N MET A 227 41.01 2.35 26.59
CA MET A 227 40.81 0.98 26.11
C MET A 227 39.40 0.46 26.38
N GLN A 228 38.83 0.75 27.56
CA GLN A 228 37.46 0.35 27.89
C GLN A 228 36.43 1.08 27.02
N GLU A 229 36.64 2.36 26.72
CA GLU A 229 35.81 3.12 25.79
C GLU A 229 35.88 2.53 24.38
N LEU A 230 37.08 2.21 23.88
CA LEU A 230 37.25 1.58 22.57
C LEU A 230 36.57 0.21 22.50
N GLN A 231 36.66 -0.59 23.56
CA GLN A 231 35.96 -1.87 23.67
C GLN A 231 34.43 -1.67 23.62
N GLY A 232 33.91 -0.66 24.32
CA GLY A 232 32.50 -0.28 24.25
C GLY A 232 32.05 0.17 22.85
N HIS A 233 32.92 0.84 22.09
CA HIS A 233 32.67 1.17 20.69
C HIS A 233 32.63 -0.07 19.79
N LEU A 234 33.54 -1.02 19.98
CA LEU A 234 33.56 -2.29 19.25
C LEU A 234 32.31 -3.13 19.52
N ASP A 235 31.88 -3.22 20.78
CA ASP A 235 30.66 -3.97 21.15
C ASP A 235 29.40 -3.33 20.56
N ASN A 236 29.33 -1.99 20.53
CA ASN A 236 28.26 -1.27 19.85
C ASN A 236 28.28 -1.53 18.33
N ALA A 237 29.44 -1.48 17.68
CA ALA A 237 29.58 -1.77 16.26
C ALA A 237 29.15 -3.21 15.94
N ARG A 238 29.53 -4.17 16.79
CA ARG A 238 29.12 -5.57 16.66
C ARG A 238 27.61 -5.76 16.79
N SER A 239 26.97 -5.06 17.73
CA SER A 239 25.51 -5.07 17.89
C SER A 239 24.80 -4.49 16.67
N VAL A 240 25.30 -3.38 16.12
CA VAL A 240 24.76 -2.79 14.88
C VAL A 240 24.91 -3.73 13.69
N MET A 241 26.07 -4.38 13.53
CA MET A 241 26.27 -5.36 12.45
C MET A 241 25.34 -6.57 12.57
N GLN A 242 25.07 -7.05 13.79
CA GLN A 242 24.11 -8.14 14.02
C GLN A 242 22.68 -7.74 13.64
N LEU A 243 22.27 -6.51 13.97
CA LEU A 243 20.98 -5.98 13.56
C LEU A 243 20.88 -5.84 12.04
N GLN A 244 21.93 -5.31 11.39
CA GLN A 244 21.97 -5.20 9.93
C GLN A 244 21.92 -6.57 9.25
N LYS A 245 22.63 -7.58 9.78
CA LYS A 245 22.58 -8.95 9.27
C LYS A 245 21.17 -9.53 9.35
N ALA A 246 20.50 -9.39 10.51
CA ALA A 246 19.13 -9.86 10.68
C ALA A 246 18.14 -9.16 9.73
N GLU A 247 18.38 -7.89 9.41
CA GLU A 247 17.56 -7.17 8.45
C GLU A 247 17.81 -7.61 7.01
N ILE A 248 19.06 -7.89 6.63
CA ILE A 248 19.41 -8.47 5.33
C ILE A 248 18.74 -9.83 5.16
N ASP A 249 18.78 -10.69 6.19
CA ASP A 249 18.15 -12.01 6.15
C ASP A 249 16.63 -11.89 5.92
N ARG A 250 15.96 -10.92 6.58
CA ARG A 250 14.54 -10.64 6.36
C ARG A 250 14.24 -10.13 4.96
N LEU A 251 15.07 -9.21 4.45
CA LEU A 251 14.92 -8.67 3.10
C LEU A 251 15.13 -9.76 2.04
N SER A 252 16.08 -10.68 2.25
CA SER A 252 16.32 -11.84 1.37
C SER A 252 15.09 -12.74 1.32
N SER A 253 14.54 -13.15 2.47
CA SER A 253 13.32 -13.98 2.51
C SER A 253 12.12 -13.29 1.85
N ARG A 254 12.02 -11.96 1.96
CA ARG A 254 10.97 -11.19 1.29
C ARG A 254 11.19 -11.12 -0.23
N ALA A 255 12.44 -11.01 -0.68
CA ALA A 255 12.77 -11.04 -2.10
C ALA A 255 12.44 -12.40 -2.73
N GLU A 256 12.85 -13.50 -2.09
CA GLU A 256 12.52 -14.88 -2.51
C GLU A 256 11.00 -15.11 -2.61
N TYR A 257 10.24 -14.59 -1.65
CA TYR A 257 8.78 -14.65 -1.70
C TYR A 257 8.21 -13.90 -2.91
N HIS A 258 8.69 -12.68 -3.17
CA HIS A 258 8.23 -11.90 -4.31
C HIS A 258 8.62 -12.53 -5.65
N GLU A 259 9.79 -13.14 -5.74
CA GLU A 259 10.24 -13.89 -6.91
C GLU A 259 9.35 -15.12 -7.17
N SER A 260 9.02 -15.88 -6.12
CA SER A 260 8.06 -16.99 -6.20
C SER A 260 6.68 -16.54 -6.68
N VAL A 261 6.18 -15.41 -6.16
CA VAL A 261 4.89 -14.83 -6.60
C VAL A 261 4.97 -14.35 -8.04
N ALA A 262 6.07 -13.71 -8.45
CA ALA A 262 6.26 -13.25 -9.82
C ALA A 262 6.29 -14.43 -10.81
N HIS A 263 6.97 -15.52 -10.47
CA HIS A 263 6.95 -16.76 -11.26
C HIS A 263 5.55 -17.36 -11.36
N GLN A 264 4.78 -17.36 -10.27
CA GLN A 264 3.39 -17.85 -10.30
C GLN A 264 2.52 -16.99 -11.23
N VAL A 265 2.63 -15.66 -11.14
CA VAL A 265 1.91 -14.74 -12.02
C VAL A 265 2.31 -14.91 -13.49
N ALA A 266 3.60 -15.13 -13.78
CA ALA A 266 4.08 -15.40 -15.13
C ALA A 266 3.46 -16.69 -15.70
N ASN A 267 3.40 -17.75 -14.90
CA ASN A 267 2.75 -19.01 -15.30
C ASN A 267 1.24 -18.84 -15.53
N ASP A 268 0.56 -18.07 -14.68
CA ASP A 268 -0.87 -17.80 -14.84
C ASP A 268 -1.13 -16.93 -16.09
N LEU A 269 -0.27 -15.95 -16.39
CA LEU A 269 -0.33 -15.17 -17.64
C LEU A 269 -0.12 -16.05 -18.87
N GLN A 270 0.84 -16.99 -18.81
CA GLN A 270 1.06 -17.94 -19.90
C GLN A 270 -0.19 -18.80 -20.15
N ARG A 271 -0.81 -19.34 -19.09
CA ARG A 271 -2.06 -20.11 -19.21
C ARG A 271 -3.21 -19.28 -19.78
N CYS A 272 -3.34 -18.01 -19.35
CA CYS A 272 -4.33 -17.10 -19.92
C CYS A 272 -4.07 -16.84 -21.41
N ASN A 273 -2.81 -16.68 -21.81
CA ASN A 273 -2.45 -16.46 -23.21
C ASN A 273 -2.71 -17.69 -24.09
N GLU A 274 -2.43 -18.89 -23.59
CA GLU A 274 -2.79 -20.16 -24.24
C GLU A 274 -4.31 -20.28 -24.42
N ALA A 275 -5.09 -20.00 -23.37
CA ALA A 275 -6.55 -20.03 -23.44
C ALA A 275 -7.12 -18.97 -24.40
N LEU A 276 -6.53 -17.77 -24.45
CA LEU A 276 -6.92 -16.72 -25.40
C LEU A 276 -6.61 -17.13 -26.84
N SER A 277 -5.45 -17.73 -27.08
CA SER A 277 -5.04 -18.21 -28.39
C SER A 277 -5.98 -19.32 -28.90
N GLU A 278 -6.42 -20.21 -28.01
CA GLU A 278 -7.40 -21.24 -28.33
C GLU A 278 -8.77 -20.63 -28.68
N ARG A 279 -9.23 -19.62 -27.92
CA ARG A 279 -10.47 -18.91 -28.26
C ARG A 279 -10.39 -18.17 -29.59
N MET A 280 -9.25 -17.55 -29.90
CA MET A 280 -9.05 -16.90 -31.20
C MET A 280 -9.10 -17.91 -32.35
N ARG A 281 -8.60 -19.14 -32.14
CA ARG A 281 -8.73 -20.23 -33.11
C ARG A 281 -10.19 -20.63 -33.31
N GLN A 282 -10.93 -20.85 -32.23
CA GLN A 282 -12.36 -21.19 -32.28
C GLN A 282 -13.18 -20.09 -32.96
N GLU A 283 -12.87 -18.82 -32.69
CA GLU A 283 -13.52 -17.69 -33.36
C GLU A 283 -13.24 -17.68 -34.86
N ALA A 284 -12.00 -17.94 -35.28
CA ALA A 284 -11.65 -18.06 -36.70
C ALA A 284 -12.38 -19.24 -37.39
N GLU A 285 -12.53 -20.37 -36.70
CA GLU A 285 -13.31 -21.52 -37.19
C GLU A 285 -14.79 -21.16 -37.36
N LEU A 286 -15.40 -20.52 -36.37
CA LEU A 286 -16.79 -20.07 -36.44
C LEU A 286 -17.01 -19.02 -37.55
N VAL A 287 -16.06 -18.12 -37.77
CA VAL A 287 -16.13 -17.15 -38.87
C VAL A 287 -16.14 -17.87 -40.22
N ASN A 288 -15.31 -18.90 -40.39
CA ASN A 288 -15.31 -19.71 -41.61
C ASN A 288 -16.65 -20.46 -41.78
N GLU A 289 -17.18 -21.05 -40.72
CA GLU A 289 -18.50 -21.70 -40.77
C GLU A 289 -19.60 -20.72 -41.16
N ILE A 290 -19.60 -19.50 -40.59
CA ILE A 290 -20.58 -18.46 -40.95
C ILE A 290 -20.45 -18.10 -42.43
N GLN A 291 -19.24 -17.95 -42.96
CA GLN A 291 -19.03 -17.67 -44.38
C GLN A 291 -19.54 -18.80 -45.28
N GLU A 292 -19.32 -20.06 -44.91
CA GLU A 292 -19.87 -21.21 -45.65
C GLU A 292 -21.40 -21.24 -45.62
N LYS A 293 -22.01 -20.96 -44.46
CA LYS A 293 -23.47 -20.88 -44.34
C LYS A 293 -24.03 -19.71 -45.15
N GLN A 294 -23.35 -18.56 -45.17
CA GLN A 294 -23.74 -17.41 -45.96
C GLN A 294 -23.74 -17.73 -47.46
N ALA A 295 -22.67 -18.36 -47.95
CA ALA A 295 -22.58 -18.80 -49.34
C ALA A 295 -23.67 -19.84 -49.70
N ARG A 296 -24.08 -20.68 -48.73
CA ARG A 296 -25.21 -21.61 -48.93
C ARG A 296 -26.55 -20.90 -48.98
N ILE A 297 -26.76 -19.86 -48.16
CA ILE A 297 -27.97 -19.04 -48.19
C ILE A 297 -28.08 -18.34 -49.56
N GLU A 298 -27.01 -17.72 -50.04
CA GLU A 298 -26.99 -17.04 -51.35
C GLU A 298 -27.35 -17.99 -52.50
N ARG A 299 -26.90 -19.25 -52.46
CA ARG A 299 -27.31 -20.26 -53.45
C ARG A 299 -28.80 -20.60 -53.36
N LEU A 300 -29.32 -20.79 -52.14
CA LEU A 300 -30.73 -21.09 -51.93
C LEU A 300 -31.63 -19.92 -52.36
N GLU A 301 -31.19 -18.68 -52.15
CA GLU A 301 -31.88 -17.48 -52.62
C GLU A 301 -31.92 -17.41 -54.16
N ALA A 302 -30.82 -17.77 -54.83
CA ALA A 302 -30.77 -17.87 -56.29
C ALA A 302 -31.70 -18.97 -56.82
N ASP A 303 -31.67 -20.16 -56.21
CA ASP A 303 -32.55 -21.28 -56.57
C ASP A 303 -34.03 -20.91 -56.35
N MET A 304 -34.34 -20.21 -55.25
CA MET A 304 -35.69 -19.68 -54.99
C MET A 304 -36.12 -18.68 -56.05
N ALA A 305 -35.24 -17.77 -56.47
CA ALA A 305 -35.55 -16.82 -57.53
C ALA A 305 -35.82 -17.52 -58.88
N GLU A 306 -35.05 -18.57 -59.20
CA GLU A 306 -35.28 -19.38 -60.41
C GLU A 306 -36.62 -20.14 -60.33
N GLN A 307 -36.92 -20.74 -59.19
CA GLN A 307 -38.21 -21.40 -58.95
C GLN A 307 -39.37 -20.40 -59.06
N GLN A 308 -39.22 -19.17 -58.55
CA GLN A 308 -40.21 -18.12 -58.66
C GLN A 308 -40.50 -17.77 -60.12
N LEU A 309 -39.45 -17.63 -60.96
CA LEU A 309 -39.59 -17.39 -62.40
C LEU A 309 -40.28 -18.56 -63.11
N SER A 310 -39.99 -19.80 -62.71
CA SER A 310 -40.66 -21.00 -63.21
C SER A 310 -42.15 -21.01 -62.85
N VAL A 311 -42.49 -20.71 -61.59
CA VAL A 311 -43.87 -20.57 -61.12
C VAL A 311 -44.59 -19.47 -61.88
N ASP A 312 -43.98 -18.30 -62.08
CA ASP A 312 -44.57 -17.20 -62.87
C ASP A 312 -44.85 -17.62 -64.32
N SER A 313 -43.96 -18.42 -64.92
CA SER A 313 -44.15 -18.97 -66.27
C SER A 313 -45.30 -19.98 -66.33
N LEU A 314 -45.43 -20.83 -65.32
CA LEU A 314 -46.52 -21.80 -65.19
C LEU A 314 -47.84 -21.08 -64.94
N THR A 315 -47.85 -20.06 -64.09
CA THR A 315 -49.01 -19.22 -63.79
C THR A 315 -49.50 -18.52 -65.07
N LYS A 316 -48.60 -17.96 -65.88
CA LYS A 316 -48.94 -17.40 -67.21
C LYS A 316 -49.45 -18.44 -68.22
N ARG A 317 -48.99 -19.69 -68.15
CA ARG A 317 -49.54 -20.79 -68.97
C ARG A 317 -50.91 -21.22 -68.48
N LEU A 318 -51.14 -21.20 -67.18
CA LEU A 318 -52.42 -21.51 -66.56
C LEU A 318 -53.46 -20.41 -66.81
N GLU A 319 -53.06 -19.14 -66.84
CA GLU A 319 -53.93 -18.02 -67.26
C GLU A 319 -54.46 -18.18 -68.69
N LYS A 320 -53.75 -18.92 -69.55
CA LYS A 320 -54.19 -19.26 -70.91
C LYS A 320 -55.10 -20.49 -70.97
N ALA A 321 -55.13 -21.32 -69.93
CA ALA A 321 -56.06 -22.45 -69.81
C ALA A 321 -57.39 -21.93 -69.25
N GLN A 322 -58.29 -21.53 -70.17
CA GLN A 322 -59.63 -21.11 -69.79
C GLN A 322 -60.44 -22.34 -69.34
N PHE A 323 -60.76 -22.36 -68.04
CA PHE A 323 -61.67 -23.26 -67.32
C PHE A 323 -61.10 -24.58 -66.78
N MET A 324 -61.41 -24.85 -65.50
CA MET A 324 -61.20 -26.15 -64.86
C MET A 324 -62.24 -27.16 -65.41
N PRO A 325 -61.88 -28.45 -65.57
CA PRO A 325 -62.84 -29.49 -65.93
C PRO A 325 -64.02 -29.51 -64.94
N ALA A 326 -65.25 -29.65 -65.46
CA ALA A 326 -66.44 -29.78 -64.63
C ALA A 326 -66.42 -31.14 -63.90
N ILE A 327 -66.50 -31.12 -62.57
CA ILE A 327 -66.62 -32.33 -61.75
C ILE A 327 -68.11 -32.71 -61.69
N SER A 328 -68.60 -33.54 -62.60
CA SER A 328 -70.02 -33.92 -62.70
C SER A 328 -70.52 -34.81 -61.54
N ASP A 329 -69.61 -35.40 -60.78
CA ASP A 329 -69.90 -36.51 -59.86
C ASP A 329 -69.98 -36.08 -58.37
N ASN A 330 -69.75 -34.80 -58.04
CA ASN A 330 -69.79 -34.29 -56.67
C ASN A 330 -71.00 -33.37 -56.43
N ALA A 331 -71.81 -33.67 -55.41
CA ALA A 331 -73.04 -32.94 -55.10
C ALA A 331 -72.83 -31.49 -54.64
N GLU A 332 -71.65 -31.16 -54.10
CA GLU A 332 -71.32 -29.81 -53.59
C GLU A 332 -70.99 -28.77 -54.67
N PHE A 333 -70.62 -29.20 -55.88
CA PHE A 333 -70.05 -28.28 -56.90
C PHE A 333 -70.76 -28.34 -58.26
N LYS A 334 -71.96 -28.92 -58.30
CA LYS A 334 -72.69 -29.27 -59.53
C LYS A 334 -73.07 -28.08 -60.42
N ASP A 335 -73.15 -26.87 -59.84
CA ASP A 335 -73.52 -25.62 -60.52
C ASP A 335 -72.40 -24.55 -60.47
N CYS A 336 -71.18 -24.90 -60.07
CA CYS A 336 -70.09 -23.95 -59.82
C CYS A 336 -68.98 -24.04 -60.89
N GLU A 337 -68.81 -23.00 -61.69
CA GLU A 337 -67.66 -22.86 -62.61
C GLU A 337 -66.55 -22.05 -61.96
N TYR A 338 -65.54 -22.74 -61.40
CA TYR A 338 -64.32 -22.10 -60.92
C TYR A 338 -63.25 -22.07 -62.02
N THR A 339 -62.57 -20.93 -62.14
CA THR A 339 -61.40 -20.81 -63.02
C THR A 339 -60.14 -21.18 -62.25
N TYR A 340 -59.14 -21.76 -62.94
CA TYR A 340 -57.85 -22.01 -62.31
C TYR A 340 -57.20 -20.75 -61.71
N ASN A 341 -57.47 -19.57 -62.28
CA ASN A 341 -57.00 -18.29 -61.74
C ASN A 341 -57.62 -17.93 -60.39
N GLN A 342 -58.88 -18.30 -60.14
CA GLN A 342 -59.51 -18.08 -58.83
C GLN A 342 -58.95 -19.02 -57.77
N ALA A 343 -58.60 -20.26 -58.15
CA ALA A 343 -57.96 -21.21 -57.25
C ALA A 343 -56.49 -20.83 -56.97
N ILE A 344 -55.74 -20.35 -57.97
CA ILE A 344 -54.37 -19.83 -57.78
C ILE A 344 -54.39 -18.59 -56.89
N LYS A 345 -55.29 -17.62 -57.12
CA LYS A 345 -55.40 -16.43 -56.26
C LYS A 345 -55.74 -16.79 -54.82
N ALA A 346 -56.70 -17.70 -54.61
CA ALA A 346 -57.02 -18.18 -53.27
C ALA A 346 -55.84 -18.92 -52.62
N LEU A 347 -55.07 -19.70 -53.37
CA LEU A 347 -53.85 -20.36 -52.88
C LEU A 347 -52.78 -19.32 -52.50
N TRP A 348 -52.57 -18.31 -53.36
CA TRP A 348 -51.58 -17.27 -53.15
C TRP A 348 -51.93 -16.40 -51.94
N ASP A 349 -53.19 -15.98 -51.82
CA ASP A 349 -53.69 -15.23 -50.66
C ASP A 349 -53.57 -16.03 -49.36
N LEU A 350 -53.82 -17.34 -49.41
CA LEU A 350 -53.62 -18.23 -48.27
C LEU A 350 -52.13 -18.37 -47.90
N VAL A 351 -51.24 -18.54 -48.89
CA VAL A 351 -49.78 -18.61 -48.68
C VAL A 351 -49.22 -17.27 -48.18
N SER A 352 -49.71 -16.13 -48.66
CA SER A 352 -49.29 -14.80 -48.17
C SER A 352 -49.74 -14.55 -46.75
N LYS A 353 -51.00 -14.87 -46.42
CA LYS A 353 -51.49 -14.79 -45.04
C LYS A 353 -50.72 -15.74 -44.12
N LEU A 354 -50.31 -16.92 -44.58
CA LEU A 354 -49.47 -17.83 -43.81
C LEU A 354 -48.00 -17.37 -43.69
N GLY A 355 -47.53 -16.58 -44.66
CA GLY A 355 -46.17 -16.01 -44.67
C GLY A 355 -45.95 -14.89 -43.65
N ASP A 356 -47.01 -14.24 -43.17
CA ASP A 356 -46.92 -13.16 -42.18
C ASP A 356 -46.40 -13.68 -40.82
N SER A 357 -45.32 -13.07 -40.34
CA SER A 357 -44.63 -13.44 -39.09
C SER A 357 -45.41 -13.14 -37.79
N THR A 358 -46.55 -12.45 -37.89
CA THR A 358 -47.38 -12.02 -36.75
C THR A 358 -48.64 -12.88 -36.57
N LEU A 359 -48.83 -13.92 -37.39
CA LEU A 359 -50.03 -14.75 -37.34
C LEU A 359 -50.07 -15.58 -36.05
N GLU A 360 -51.12 -15.44 -35.25
CA GLU A 360 -51.32 -16.27 -34.06
C GLU A 360 -51.94 -17.63 -34.40
N GLU A 361 -51.69 -18.65 -33.59
CA GLU A 361 -52.21 -20.02 -33.77
C GLU A 361 -53.76 -20.06 -33.85
N LEU A 362 -54.42 -19.10 -33.21
CA LEU A 362 -55.87 -18.90 -33.20
C LEU A 362 -56.42 -18.31 -34.51
N GLU A 363 -55.59 -17.60 -35.28
CA GLU A 363 -55.93 -17.07 -36.61
C GLU A 363 -55.71 -18.13 -37.69
N LEU A 364 -54.75 -19.04 -37.48
CA LEU A 364 -54.50 -20.20 -38.34
C LEU A 364 -55.72 -21.15 -38.39
N GLU A 365 -56.42 -21.36 -37.28
CA GLU A 365 -57.64 -22.19 -37.25
C GLU A 365 -58.82 -21.52 -37.97
N LYS A 366 -58.94 -20.19 -37.90
CA LYS A 366 -60.00 -19.43 -38.59
C LYS A 366 -59.88 -19.49 -40.10
N LEU A 367 -58.66 -19.56 -40.63
CA LEU A 367 -58.40 -19.71 -42.07
C LEU A 367 -58.94 -21.03 -42.66
N THR A 368 -59.15 -22.06 -41.83
CA THR A 368 -59.69 -23.37 -42.29
C THR A 368 -61.21 -23.48 -42.24
N THR A 369 -61.87 -22.65 -41.43
CA THR A 369 -63.31 -22.71 -41.16
C THR A 369 -64.14 -21.79 -42.06
N ASN A 370 -63.51 -20.82 -42.72
CA ASN A 370 -64.17 -19.97 -43.72
C ASN A 370 -64.41 -20.76 -45.03
N ALA A 371 -65.60 -21.34 -45.14
CA ALA A 371 -66.03 -22.18 -46.26
C ALA A 371 -66.13 -21.43 -47.60
N GLU A 372 -66.37 -20.12 -47.59
CA GLU A 372 -66.56 -19.31 -48.80
C GLU A 372 -65.23 -18.92 -49.48
N GLU A 373 -64.19 -18.58 -48.72
CA GLU A 373 -62.88 -18.17 -49.27
C GLU A 373 -62.05 -19.38 -49.76
N THR A 374 -62.35 -20.59 -49.29
CA THR A 374 -61.60 -21.82 -49.60
C THR A 374 -62.31 -22.72 -50.62
N ALA A 375 -63.47 -22.34 -51.13
CA ALA A 375 -64.28 -23.16 -52.04
C ALA A 375 -63.56 -23.52 -53.35
N SER A 376 -62.83 -22.57 -53.95
CA SER A 376 -62.04 -22.79 -55.17
C SER A 376 -60.82 -23.69 -54.93
N LEU A 377 -60.26 -23.68 -53.71
CA LEU A 377 -59.17 -24.56 -53.29
C LEU A 377 -59.65 -25.99 -53.04
N ARG A 378 -60.78 -26.16 -52.33
CA ARG A 378 -61.40 -27.47 -52.09
C ARG A 378 -61.83 -28.13 -53.39
N TYR A 379 -62.33 -27.36 -54.36
CA TYR A 379 -62.62 -27.84 -55.71
C TYR A 379 -61.36 -28.40 -56.40
N LEU A 380 -60.22 -27.73 -56.25
CA LEU A 380 -58.92 -28.15 -56.79
C LEU A 380 -58.37 -29.39 -56.06
N GLU A 381 -58.55 -29.48 -54.74
CA GLU A 381 -58.20 -30.67 -53.94
C GLU A 381 -58.99 -31.91 -54.36
N THR A 382 -60.28 -31.78 -54.64
CA THR A 382 -61.11 -32.87 -55.16
C THR A 382 -60.73 -33.27 -56.58
N LEU A 383 -60.25 -32.34 -57.41
CA LEU A 383 -59.86 -32.61 -58.79
C LEU A 383 -58.50 -33.36 -58.85
N PHE A 384 -57.56 -33.00 -57.98
CA PHE A 384 -56.23 -33.64 -57.91
C PHE A 384 -56.13 -34.77 -56.87
N ASN A 385 -57.19 -35.02 -56.10
CA ASN A 385 -57.22 -36.02 -55.03
C ASN A 385 -56.10 -35.84 -54.00
N MET A 386 -55.72 -34.58 -53.70
CA MET A 386 -54.67 -34.21 -52.75
C MET A 386 -55.17 -33.17 -51.76
N PRO A 387 -54.94 -33.35 -50.44
CA PRO A 387 -55.40 -32.40 -49.42
C PRO A 387 -54.37 -31.27 -49.22
N LEU A 388 -54.29 -30.35 -50.17
CA LEU A 388 -53.31 -29.24 -50.20
C LEU A 388 -53.39 -28.34 -48.95
N THR A 389 -54.59 -27.94 -48.54
CA THR A 389 -54.84 -27.09 -47.37
C THR A 389 -54.40 -27.76 -46.08
N SER A 390 -54.63 -29.07 -45.92
CA SER A 390 -54.22 -29.78 -44.71
C SER A 390 -52.70 -29.96 -44.61
N GLN A 391 -52.03 -30.18 -45.75
CA GLN A 391 -50.57 -30.29 -45.80
C GLN A 391 -49.89 -28.94 -45.51
N LEU A 392 -50.38 -27.85 -46.12
CA LEU A 392 -49.92 -26.49 -45.83
C LEU A 392 -50.09 -26.17 -44.34
N LEU A 393 -51.25 -26.46 -43.76
CA LEU A 393 -51.49 -26.23 -42.34
C LEU A 393 -50.54 -27.03 -41.44
N THR A 394 -50.25 -28.28 -41.80
CA THR A 394 -49.33 -29.15 -41.05
C THR A 394 -47.90 -28.61 -41.08
N ILE A 395 -47.44 -28.13 -42.24
CA ILE A 395 -46.12 -27.50 -42.40
C ILE A 395 -46.03 -26.23 -41.55
N TYR A 396 -47.06 -25.38 -41.55
CA TYR A 396 -47.06 -24.16 -40.74
C TYR A 396 -47.18 -24.43 -39.24
N ARG A 397 -47.93 -25.46 -38.81
CA ARG A 397 -47.92 -25.92 -37.41
C ARG A 397 -46.53 -26.40 -36.96
N GLN A 398 -45.80 -27.09 -37.83
CA GLN A 398 -44.42 -27.49 -37.55
C GLN A 398 -43.49 -26.27 -37.42
N ARG A 399 -43.68 -25.24 -38.25
CA ARG A 399 -42.95 -23.96 -38.12
C ARG A 399 -43.16 -23.33 -36.74
N PHE A 400 -44.40 -23.20 -36.27
CA PHE A 400 -44.69 -22.64 -34.93
C PHE A 400 -44.04 -23.46 -33.81
N ALA A 401 -44.07 -24.79 -33.91
CA ALA A 401 -43.43 -25.68 -32.94
C ALA A 401 -41.90 -25.51 -32.91
N ILE A 402 -41.26 -25.33 -34.08
CA ILE A 402 -39.81 -25.08 -34.18
C ILE A 402 -39.46 -23.69 -33.64
N GLU A 403 -40.25 -22.67 -33.98
CA GLU A 403 -40.04 -21.30 -33.52
C GLU A 403 -40.17 -21.18 -32.00
N SER A 404 -41.19 -21.81 -31.41
CA SER A 404 -41.37 -21.87 -29.96
C SER A 404 -40.18 -22.54 -29.24
N ARG A 405 -39.65 -23.63 -29.82
CA ARG A 405 -38.44 -24.29 -29.29
C ARG A 405 -37.22 -23.37 -29.38
N PHE A 406 -36.98 -22.76 -30.53
CA PHE A 406 -35.87 -21.85 -30.73
C PHE A 406 -35.93 -20.66 -29.76
N GLN A 407 -37.10 -20.04 -29.57
CA GLN A 407 -37.27 -18.95 -28.60
C GLN A 407 -37.00 -19.40 -27.16
N ASN A 408 -37.42 -20.61 -26.78
CA ASN A 408 -37.11 -21.18 -25.47
C ASN A 408 -35.62 -21.46 -25.30
N ASP A 409 -34.95 -22.01 -26.30
CA ASP A 409 -33.50 -22.28 -26.25
C ASP A 409 -32.70 -20.98 -26.14
N VAL A 410 -33.06 -19.94 -26.91
CA VAL A 410 -32.46 -18.61 -26.80
C VAL A 410 -32.67 -18.01 -25.41
N ARG A 411 -33.85 -18.19 -24.82
CA ARG A 411 -34.14 -17.74 -23.44
C ARG A 411 -33.26 -18.47 -22.43
N GLN A 412 -33.15 -19.79 -22.52
CA GLN A 412 -32.31 -20.59 -21.64
C GLN A 412 -30.83 -20.23 -21.75
N LEU A 413 -30.33 -20.00 -22.97
CA LEU A 413 -28.95 -19.55 -23.19
C LEU A 413 -28.68 -18.18 -22.56
N ARG A 414 -29.61 -17.24 -22.67
CA ARG A 414 -29.49 -15.93 -22.01
C ARG A 414 -29.47 -16.06 -20.49
N GLU A 415 -30.38 -16.84 -19.92
CA GLU A 415 -30.42 -17.09 -18.48
C GLU A 415 -29.15 -17.79 -17.96
N ALA A 416 -28.60 -18.73 -18.73
CA ALA A 416 -27.34 -19.40 -18.37
C ALA A 416 -26.16 -18.42 -18.39
N ASN A 417 -26.09 -17.57 -19.42
CA ASN A 417 -25.04 -16.55 -19.55
C ASN A 417 -25.14 -15.49 -18.43
N ASP A 418 -26.34 -15.03 -18.09
CA ASP A 418 -26.56 -14.09 -17.00
C ASP A 418 -26.10 -14.66 -15.65
N ARG A 419 -26.37 -15.94 -15.38
CA ARG A 419 -25.87 -16.63 -14.17
C ARG A 419 -24.35 -16.74 -14.15
N GLU A 420 -23.71 -16.98 -15.30
CA GLU A 420 -22.23 -17.02 -15.38
C GLU A 420 -21.62 -15.64 -15.13
N ILE A 421 -22.23 -14.59 -15.66
CA ILE A 421 -21.82 -13.20 -15.42
C ILE A 421 -21.97 -12.83 -13.94
N GLU A 422 -23.05 -13.26 -13.27
CA GLU A 422 -23.22 -13.05 -11.82
C GLU A 422 -22.12 -13.75 -11.01
N LEU A 423 -21.84 -15.02 -11.29
CA LEU A 423 -20.79 -15.78 -10.61
C LEU A 423 -19.39 -15.19 -10.80
N THR A 424 -19.07 -14.71 -12.01
CA THR A 424 -17.78 -14.07 -12.30
C THR A 424 -17.66 -12.71 -11.60
N ASN A 425 -18.73 -11.93 -11.55
CA ASN A 425 -18.78 -10.66 -10.81
C ASN A 425 -18.61 -10.87 -9.29
N GLU A 426 -19.23 -11.91 -8.72
CA GLU A 426 -19.04 -12.24 -7.30
C GLU A 426 -17.58 -12.62 -7.00
N ARG A 427 -16.94 -13.44 -7.85
CA ARG A 427 -15.52 -13.78 -7.72
C ARG A 427 -14.62 -12.55 -7.84
N ALA A 428 -14.89 -11.65 -8.79
CA ALA A 428 -14.14 -10.42 -8.95
C ALA A 428 -14.25 -9.52 -7.71
N LYS A 429 -15.45 -9.42 -7.13
CA LYS A 429 -15.69 -8.66 -5.90
C LYS A 429 -14.94 -9.25 -4.70
N GLN A 430 -14.97 -10.57 -4.52
CA GLN A 430 -14.17 -11.24 -3.49
C GLN A 430 -12.67 -10.96 -3.67
N LEU A 431 -12.16 -10.97 -4.91
CA LEU A 431 -10.77 -10.64 -5.20
C LEU A 431 -10.45 -9.20 -4.76
N ILE A 432 -11.29 -8.24 -5.17
CA ILE A 432 -11.13 -6.82 -4.81
C ILE A 432 -11.10 -6.65 -3.28
N ASP A 433 -12.01 -7.30 -2.56
CA ASP A 433 -12.08 -7.21 -1.10
C ASP A 433 -10.82 -7.81 -0.44
N THR A 434 -10.29 -8.92 -0.95
CA THR A 434 -9.03 -9.50 -0.43
C THR A 434 -7.81 -8.62 -0.69
N TYR A 435 -7.73 -7.98 -1.86
CA TYR A 435 -6.65 -7.03 -2.17
C TYR A 435 -6.75 -5.77 -1.33
N ALA A 436 -7.96 -5.23 -1.14
CA ALA A 436 -8.19 -4.08 -0.26
C ALA A 436 -7.78 -4.38 1.18
N ALA A 437 -8.13 -5.56 1.70
CA ALA A 437 -7.72 -5.99 3.04
C ALA A 437 -6.19 -6.11 3.18
N ARG A 438 -5.51 -6.67 2.19
CA ARG A 438 -4.03 -6.76 2.16
C ARG A 438 -3.38 -5.37 2.10
N ALA A 439 -3.91 -4.47 1.27
CA ALA A 439 -3.41 -3.10 1.17
C ALA A 439 -3.56 -2.35 2.50
N MET A 440 -4.72 -2.44 3.15
CA MET A 440 -4.94 -1.84 4.47
C MET A 440 -3.98 -2.39 5.54
N LYS A 441 -3.69 -3.69 5.51
CA LYS A 441 -2.72 -4.31 6.41
C LYS A 441 -1.30 -3.79 6.16
N ALA A 442 -0.87 -3.73 4.90
CA ALA A 442 0.44 -3.19 4.53
C ALA A 442 0.59 -1.71 4.92
N ASP A 443 -0.47 -0.91 4.76
CA ASP A 443 -0.48 0.49 5.19
C ASP A 443 -0.39 0.63 6.71
N ALA A 444 -1.07 -0.21 7.48
CA ALA A 444 -0.95 -0.23 8.93
C ALA A 444 0.50 -0.57 9.37
N GLU A 445 1.12 -1.58 8.75
CA GLU A 445 2.52 -1.93 8.99
C GLU A 445 3.47 -0.78 8.60
N ASN A 446 3.28 -0.16 7.44
CA ASN A 446 4.07 1.01 7.02
C ASN A 446 3.91 2.20 7.96
N MET A 447 2.70 2.46 8.49
CA MET A 447 2.47 3.53 9.45
C MET A 447 3.20 3.27 10.77
N THR A 448 3.23 2.02 11.24
CA THR A 448 3.99 1.68 12.46
C THR A 448 5.49 1.88 12.24
N VAL A 449 6.05 1.43 11.11
CA VAL A 449 7.47 1.64 10.76
C VAL A 449 7.80 3.13 10.61
N ARG A 450 6.95 3.92 9.93
CA ARG A 450 7.13 5.37 9.81
C ARG A 450 7.12 6.06 11.16
N SER A 451 6.19 5.70 12.05
CA SER A 451 6.12 6.25 13.40
C SER A 451 7.37 5.94 14.23
N PHE A 452 7.91 4.72 14.07
CA PHE A 452 9.15 4.30 14.72
C PHE A 452 10.36 5.08 14.20
N LEU A 453 10.52 5.17 12.88
CA LEU A 453 11.61 5.93 12.25
C LEU A 453 11.54 7.42 12.59
N GLN A 454 10.34 8.01 12.61
CA GLN A 454 10.13 9.38 13.02
C GLN A 454 10.53 9.60 14.49
N THR A 455 10.23 8.65 15.36
CA THR A 455 10.65 8.68 16.78
C THR A 455 12.17 8.61 16.90
N LEU A 456 12.83 7.76 16.12
CA LEU A 456 14.30 7.65 16.09
C LEU A 456 14.98 8.91 15.53
N LEU A 457 14.45 9.48 14.44
CA LEU A 457 14.96 10.72 13.86
C LEU A 457 14.77 11.90 14.83
N GLN A 458 13.66 11.95 15.56
CA GLN A 458 13.45 12.93 16.64
C GLN A 458 14.46 12.74 17.78
N ARG A 459 14.80 11.49 18.15
CA ARG A 459 15.87 11.21 19.13
C ARG A 459 17.22 11.78 18.70
N GLN A 460 17.55 11.68 17.41
CA GLN A 460 18.83 12.15 16.88
C GLN A 460 18.87 13.68 16.70
N THR A 461 17.81 14.28 16.14
CA THR A 461 17.73 15.74 15.91
C THR A 461 17.63 16.55 17.20
N MET A 462 17.03 16.00 18.26
CA MET A 462 17.00 16.67 19.57
C MET A 462 18.37 16.68 20.26
N ARG A 463 19.27 15.73 19.95
CA ARG A 463 20.67 15.76 20.43
C ARG A 463 21.48 16.88 19.79
N THR A 464 21.16 17.28 18.56
CA THR A 464 21.90 18.32 17.82
C THR A 464 21.45 19.76 18.15
N SER A 465 20.25 19.96 18.73
CA SER A 465 19.71 21.28 19.14
C SER A 465 20.06 21.70 20.58
N GLY A 466 21.26 21.36 21.07
CA GLY A 466 21.65 21.55 22.48
C GLY A 466 21.44 22.97 23.05
N LYS A 467 21.55 24.02 22.22
CA LYS A 467 21.39 25.43 22.65
C LYS A 467 19.94 25.83 22.98
N VAL A 468 18.94 25.29 22.26
CA VAL A 468 17.52 25.56 22.55
C VAL A 468 17.10 24.76 23.77
N MET A 469 17.57 23.53 23.85
CA MET A 469 17.34 22.59 24.96
C MET A 469 17.86 23.12 26.30
N ALA A 470 19.08 23.68 26.30
CA ALA A 470 19.65 24.31 27.47
C ALA A 470 18.84 25.54 27.93
N ARG A 471 18.31 26.34 26.99
CA ARG A 471 17.45 27.49 27.30
C ARG A 471 16.12 27.08 27.93
N ILE A 472 15.43 26.10 27.35
CA ILE A 472 14.17 25.57 27.90
C ILE A 472 14.42 24.96 29.29
N SER A 473 15.48 24.17 29.44
CA SER A 473 15.84 23.58 30.73
C SER A 473 16.16 24.62 31.80
N LYS A 474 16.79 25.75 31.43
CA LYS A 474 17.03 26.87 32.35
C LYS A 474 15.72 27.56 32.76
N GLN A 475 14.79 27.75 31.82
CA GLN A 475 13.49 28.35 32.09
C GLN A 475 12.57 27.47 32.95
N LEU A 476 12.63 26.13 32.78
CA LEU A 476 11.88 25.18 33.63
C LEU A 476 12.27 25.22 35.11
N ARG A 477 13.49 25.68 35.44
CA ARG A 477 13.93 25.83 36.84
C ARG A 477 13.28 27.03 37.52
N ILE A 478 12.78 27.98 36.74
CA ILE A 478 12.13 29.19 37.24
C ILE A 478 10.68 28.85 37.61
N PRO A 479 10.20 29.21 38.82
CA PRO A 479 8.81 29.02 39.22
C PRO A 479 7.84 29.63 38.21
N THR A 480 7.04 28.78 37.56
CA THR A 480 6.04 29.17 36.58
C THR A 480 4.66 29.17 37.22
N ALA A 481 3.94 30.30 37.15
CA ALA A 481 2.60 30.41 37.69
C ALA A 481 1.60 29.57 36.87
N VAL A 482 0.83 28.71 37.55
CA VAL A 482 -0.22 27.87 36.98
C VAL A 482 -1.37 27.70 37.97
N MET A 483 -2.57 27.45 37.48
CA MET A 483 -3.69 27.05 38.32
C MET A 483 -3.75 25.52 38.36
N LEU A 484 -3.78 24.93 39.54
CA LEU A 484 -3.93 23.49 39.75
C LEU A 484 -5.33 23.19 40.30
N LEU A 485 -5.98 22.16 39.74
CA LEU A 485 -7.25 21.68 40.28
C LEU A 485 -7.04 20.97 41.62
N GLU A 486 -7.62 21.50 42.69
CA GLU A 486 -7.68 20.82 43.98
C GLU A 486 -9.07 20.19 44.17
N LYS A 487 -9.09 18.86 44.34
CA LYS A 487 -10.29 18.15 44.78
C LYS A 487 -10.35 18.25 46.31
N SER A 488 -11.23 19.11 46.83
CA SER A 488 -11.47 19.18 48.26
C SER A 488 -12.14 17.89 48.74
N VAL A 489 -11.78 17.42 49.94
CA VAL A 489 -12.48 16.30 50.60
C VAL A 489 -13.94 16.68 50.89
N ILE A 490 -14.18 17.98 51.13
CA ILE A 490 -15.49 18.55 51.40
C ILE A 490 -15.65 19.81 50.53
N GLY A 491 -16.53 19.76 49.54
CA GLY A 491 -16.82 20.89 48.63
C GLY A 491 -16.60 20.59 47.15
N ARG A 492 -17.00 21.52 46.28
CA ARG A 492 -16.81 21.40 44.83
C ARG A 492 -15.33 21.59 44.47
N PRO A 493 -14.82 20.86 43.46
CA PRO A 493 -13.45 21.06 42.98
C PRO A 493 -13.26 22.50 42.48
N TYR A 494 -12.11 23.08 42.74
CA TYR A 494 -11.78 24.44 42.31
C TYR A 494 -10.32 24.54 41.87
N PHE A 495 -10.02 25.52 41.01
CA PHE A 495 -8.66 25.81 40.58
C PHE A 495 -7.99 26.79 41.53
N ARG A 496 -6.79 26.43 41.99
CA ARG A 496 -5.97 27.24 42.92
C ARG A 496 -4.72 27.73 42.21
N ASN A 497 -4.38 28.99 42.43
CA ASN A 497 -3.10 29.55 41.96
C ASN A 497 -1.92 28.92 42.72
N THR A 498 -1.00 28.36 41.93
CA THR A 498 0.21 27.65 42.37
C THR A 498 1.37 27.98 41.43
N CYS A 499 2.56 27.51 41.76
CA CYS A 499 3.73 27.61 40.90
C CYS A 499 4.36 26.25 40.71
N VAL A 500 4.89 26.01 39.52
CA VAL A 500 5.55 24.75 39.14
C VAL A 500 6.96 25.04 38.69
N ARG A 501 7.92 24.24 39.15
CA ARG A 501 9.32 24.27 38.69
C ARG A 501 9.89 22.86 38.64
N VAL A 502 10.88 22.66 37.78
CA VAL A 502 11.63 21.40 37.68
C VAL A 502 12.99 21.58 38.32
N VAL A 503 13.33 20.72 39.29
CA VAL A 503 14.64 20.68 39.95
C VAL A 503 15.17 19.25 39.88
N GLY A 504 16.26 19.05 39.15
CA GLY A 504 16.81 17.71 38.91
C GLY A 504 15.85 16.85 38.08
N ASP A 505 15.40 15.76 38.68
CA ASP A 505 14.41 14.80 38.15
C ASP A 505 13.03 14.96 38.80
N ASP A 506 12.85 15.99 39.62
CA ASP A 506 11.60 16.25 40.34
C ASP A 506 10.84 17.45 39.79
N LEU A 507 9.55 17.26 39.55
CA LEU A 507 8.58 18.32 39.31
C LEU A 507 7.99 18.78 40.65
N GLN A 508 8.37 19.99 41.06
CA GLN A 508 7.93 20.58 42.32
C GLN A 508 6.74 21.52 42.08
N ILE A 509 5.66 21.28 42.81
CA ILE A 509 4.45 22.11 42.84
C ILE A 509 4.38 22.81 44.20
N GLY A 510 4.28 24.12 44.20
CA GLY A 510 4.37 24.91 45.41
C GLY A 510 3.75 26.30 45.31
N ARG A 511 4.06 27.14 46.29
CA ARG A 511 3.75 28.56 46.30
C ARG A 511 5.04 29.35 46.51
N VAL A 512 5.16 30.47 45.78
CA VAL A 512 6.22 31.44 46.01
C VAL A 512 5.78 32.36 47.16
N LYS A 513 6.61 32.46 48.21
CA LYS A 513 6.44 33.41 49.33
C LYS A 513 7.72 34.23 49.43
N GLY A 514 7.71 35.46 48.88
CA GLY A 514 8.93 36.24 48.70
C GLY A 514 9.91 35.52 47.76
N ASP A 515 11.18 35.42 48.14
CA ASP A 515 12.20 34.72 47.36
C ASP A 515 12.18 33.19 47.56
N ASN A 516 11.42 32.70 48.56
CA ASN A 516 11.40 31.29 48.93
C ASN A 516 10.24 30.54 48.26
N PHE A 517 10.58 29.39 47.65
CA PHE A 517 9.60 28.47 47.06
C PHE A 517 9.19 27.40 48.08
N SER A 518 7.98 27.51 48.61
CA SER A 518 7.40 26.51 49.53
C SER A 518 6.82 25.36 48.72
N ILE A 519 7.46 24.19 48.81
CA ILE A 519 7.03 22.95 48.13
C ILE A 519 5.81 22.38 48.86
N LYS A 520 4.77 22.01 48.12
CA LYS A 520 3.58 21.31 48.65
C LYS A 520 3.53 19.87 48.15
N THR A 521 3.86 19.66 46.88
CA THR A 521 3.82 18.35 46.23
C THR A 521 5.04 18.21 45.32
N THR A 522 5.65 17.02 45.33
CA THR A 522 6.74 16.67 44.42
C THR A 522 6.32 15.46 43.61
N ILE A 523 6.61 15.47 42.32
CA ILE A 523 6.32 14.38 41.37
C ILE A 523 7.64 13.99 40.72
N ASP A 524 8.03 12.72 40.81
CA ASP A 524 9.15 12.19 40.05
C ASP A 524 8.79 12.19 38.56
N ILE A 525 9.66 12.78 37.72
CA ILE A 525 9.47 12.84 36.27
C ILE A 525 9.37 11.43 35.65
N LYS A 526 10.04 10.43 36.23
CA LYS A 526 9.97 9.02 35.75
C LYS A 526 8.59 8.41 35.90
N ASP A 527 7.77 8.93 36.81
CA ASP A 527 6.41 8.49 37.05
C ASP A 527 5.37 9.16 36.15
N ILE A 528 5.76 10.17 35.38
CA ILE A 528 4.90 10.81 34.39
C ILE A 528 4.82 9.91 33.16
N PHE A 529 3.60 9.52 32.78
CA PHE A 529 3.33 8.70 31.61
C PHE A 529 2.99 9.52 30.37
N LYS A 530 2.21 10.58 30.58
CA LYS A 530 1.60 11.33 29.48
C LYS A 530 1.31 12.76 29.92
N ILE A 531 1.48 13.69 28.99
CA ILE A 531 1.05 15.07 29.13
C ILE A 531 0.03 15.36 28.04
N ASP A 532 -1.22 15.56 28.44
CA ASP A 532 -2.32 15.86 27.52
C ASP A 532 -2.60 17.36 27.47
N PHE A 533 -2.73 17.89 26.26
CA PHE A 533 -2.85 19.31 25.99
C PHE A 533 -4.15 19.65 25.25
N GLY A 534 -4.69 20.83 25.54
CA GLY A 534 -5.79 21.41 24.77
C GLY A 534 -7.11 20.67 24.98
N PHE A 535 -7.86 20.48 23.91
CA PHE A 535 -9.12 19.71 23.91
C PHE A 535 -8.97 18.26 24.36
N ASN A 536 -7.78 17.67 24.19
CA ASN A 536 -7.50 16.30 24.60
C ASN A 536 -7.19 16.21 26.10
N SER A 537 -7.06 17.33 26.79
CA SER A 537 -6.77 17.37 28.21
C SER A 537 -8.02 17.05 29.01
N THR A 538 -7.93 16.06 29.90
CA THR A 538 -8.98 15.76 30.89
C THR A 538 -9.36 17.01 31.70
N SER A 539 -8.38 17.90 31.95
CA SER A 539 -8.57 19.21 32.57
C SER A 539 -9.63 20.05 31.84
N TYR A 540 -9.58 20.12 30.51
CA TYR A 540 -10.55 20.85 29.71
C TYR A 540 -11.88 20.10 29.61
N ILE A 541 -11.84 18.80 29.33
CA ILE A 541 -13.04 17.99 29.07
C ILE A 541 -13.99 17.99 30.28
N LEU A 542 -13.44 17.83 31.49
CA LEU A 542 -14.26 17.67 32.70
C LEU A 542 -14.48 18.98 33.46
N TYR A 543 -13.55 19.93 33.41
CA TYR A 543 -13.50 21.03 34.36
C TYR A 543 -13.53 22.43 33.72
N ASN A 544 -13.74 22.55 32.40
CA ASN A 544 -13.83 23.86 31.75
C ASN A 544 -14.96 24.75 32.34
N THR A 545 -16.05 24.16 32.84
CA THR A 545 -17.20 24.86 33.41
C THR A 545 -16.92 25.47 34.78
N LEU A 546 -15.88 24.99 35.48
CA LEU A 546 -15.49 25.47 36.81
C LEU A 546 -14.70 26.78 36.75
N VAL A 547 -14.25 27.18 35.57
CA VAL A 547 -13.42 28.36 35.37
C VAL A 547 -14.31 29.59 35.22
N VAL A 548 -14.32 30.45 36.24
CA VAL A 548 -15.13 31.68 36.27
C VAL A 548 -14.60 32.75 35.31
N ASN A 549 -13.30 32.69 34.97
CA ASN A 549 -12.67 33.68 34.10
C ASN A 549 -13.05 33.45 32.62
N LYS A 550 -13.73 34.43 32.02
CA LYS A 550 -14.18 34.41 30.61
C LYS A 550 -13.03 34.39 29.59
N TYR A 551 -11.80 34.66 30.02
CA TYR A 551 -10.63 34.74 29.14
C TYR A 551 -9.78 33.48 29.11
N ILE A 552 -10.24 32.39 29.72
CA ILE A 552 -9.52 31.11 29.69
C ILE A 552 -10.02 30.24 28.53
N TYR A 553 -9.09 29.78 27.72
CA TYR A 553 -9.34 29.09 26.45
C TYR A 553 -8.81 27.65 26.46
N PRO A 554 -9.30 26.76 25.57
CA PRO A 554 -8.93 25.34 25.58
C PRO A 554 -7.42 25.09 25.49
N TRP A 555 -6.67 25.90 24.73
CA TRP A 555 -5.22 25.74 24.56
C TRP A 555 -4.40 26.17 25.78
N GLN A 556 -5.02 26.60 26.88
CA GLN A 556 -4.36 26.90 28.14
C GLN A 556 -4.46 25.74 29.15
N PHE A 557 -5.24 24.70 28.82
CA PHE A 557 -5.42 23.53 29.67
C PHE A 557 -4.38 22.46 29.33
N PHE A 558 -3.84 21.83 30.38
CA PHE A 558 -3.03 20.63 30.23
C PHE A 558 -3.21 19.70 31.45
N THR A 559 -2.96 18.42 31.26
CA THR A 559 -3.07 17.38 32.30
C THR A 559 -1.80 16.56 32.29
N ILE A 560 -1.23 16.36 33.48
CA ILE A 560 -0.09 15.47 33.69
C ILE A 560 -0.63 14.18 34.30
N VAL A 561 -0.47 13.07 33.59
CA VAL A 561 -0.89 11.74 34.02
C VAL A 561 0.31 11.02 34.61
N THR A 562 0.22 10.64 35.89
CA THR A 562 1.24 9.84 36.58
C THR A 562 0.71 8.45 36.89
N LYS A 563 1.57 7.55 37.39
CA LYS A 563 1.15 6.21 37.88
C LYS A 563 0.03 6.23 38.91
N SER A 564 0.07 7.21 39.80
CA SER A 564 -0.84 7.23 40.95
C SER A 564 -2.04 8.13 40.72
N LYS A 565 -1.85 9.28 40.06
CA LYS A 565 -2.86 10.35 39.96
C LYS A 565 -2.74 11.16 38.67
N GLU A 566 -3.84 11.81 38.31
CA GLU A 566 -3.87 12.84 37.28
C GLU A 566 -3.86 14.23 37.92
N TYR A 567 -3.00 15.11 37.41
CA TYR A 567 -2.89 16.50 37.83
C TYR A 567 -3.39 17.39 36.70
N HIS A 568 -4.45 18.15 36.97
CA HIS A 568 -5.10 19.02 35.99
C HIS A 568 -4.67 20.47 36.19
N PHE A 569 -4.15 21.09 35.15
CA PHE A 569 -3.58 22.43 35.21
C PHE A 569 -4.19 23.38 34.17
N ILE A 570 -4.05 24.67 34.47
CA ILE A 570 -4.29 25.78 33.55
C ILE A 570 -3.07 26.71 33.61
N CYS A 571 -2.52 27.10 32.46
CA CYS A 571 -1.49 28.12 32.38
C CYS A 571 -1.98 29.27 31.49
N GLU A 572 -2.11 30.47 32.07
CA GLU A 572 -2.60 31.64 31.35
C GLU A 572 -1.58 32.15 30.32
N ASN A 573 -0.29 31.99 30.60
CA ASN A 573 0.78 32.47 29.72
C ASN A 573 1.15 31.41 28.67
N ASP A 574 0.78 31.69 27.41
CA ASP A 574 1.05 30.80 26.27
C ASP A 574 2.53 30.42 26.14
N HIS A 575 3.47 31.35 26.37
CA HIS A 575 4.91 31.08 26.26
C HIS A 575 5.38 30.14 27.37
N LEU A 576 4.94 30.36 28.60
CA LEU A 576 5.33 29.51 29.73
C LEU A 576 4.73 28.11 29.62
N LEU A 577 3.54 28.00 29.06
CA LEU A 577 2.92 26.73 28.72
C LEU A 577 3.75 25.95 27.68
N ASP A 578 4.31 26.65 26.69
CA ASP A 578 5.21 26.02 25.70
C ASP A 578 6.45 25.45 26.38
N VAL A 579 7.07 26.24 27.26
CA VAL A 579 8.25 25.83 28.04
C VAL A 579 7.92 24.63 28.93
N LEU A 580 6.76 24.63 29.60
CA LEU A 580 6.35 23.53 30.46
C LEU A 580 6.10 22.24 29.69
N ILE A 581 5.29 22.27 28.63
CA ILE A 581 4.94 21.05 27.88
C ILE A 581 6.17 20.47 27.19
N ILE A 582 6.90 21.31 26.44
CA ILE A 582 8.09 20.88 25.72
C ILE A 582 9.16 20.44 26.71
N GLY A 583 9.42 21.27 27.72
CA GLY A 583 10.45 21.01 28.72
C GLY A 583 10.21 19.74 29.53
N LEU A 584 8.97 19.47 29.95
CA LEU A 584 8.63 18.24 30.65
C LEU A 584 8.71 17.03 29.73
N ASN A 585 8.17 17.11 28.51
CA ASN A 585 8.28 16.04 27.53
C ASN A 585 9.74 15.68 27.23
N LEU A 586 10.61 16.69 27.09
CA LEU A 586 12.06 16.50 26.91
C LEU A 586 12.72 15.77 28.09
N LYS A 587 12.26 16.03 29.30
CA LYS A 587 12.75 15.37 30.52
C LYS A 587 12.21 13.95 30.68
N ILE A 588 11.01 13.66 30.18
CA ILE A 588 10.39 12.33 30.17
C ILE A 588 11.00 11.44 29.08
N PHE A 589 11.45 12.05 27.98
CA PHE A 589 11.94 11.37 26.77
C PHE A 589 13.03 10.30 26.98
N PRO A 590 14.04 10.49 27.84
CA PRO A 590 15.02 9.44 28.12
C PRO A 590 14.41 8.20 28.78
N HIS A 591 13.27 8.36 29.47
CA HIS A 591 12.64 7.31 30.27
C HIS A 591 11.47 6.62 29.57
N ARG A 592 10.99 7.13 28.43
CA ARG A 592 9.80 6.62 27.73
C ARG A 592 9.93 6.62 26.21
N PHE A 593 9.35 5.60 25.59
CA PHE A 593 9.38 5.43 24.13
C PHE A 593 8.38 6.34 23.40
N ASN A 594 7.25 6.65 24.03
CA ASN A 594 6.20 7.48 23.46
C ASN A 594 6.07 8.77 24.26
N VAL A 595 6.71 9.83 23.77
CA VAL A 595 6.56 11.17 24.32
C VAL A 595 5.81 12.00 23.30
N GLY A 596 4.86 12.79 23.77
CA GLY A 596 4.00 13.62 22.92
C GLY A 596 4.78 14.72 22.19
N VAL A 597 4.42 15.97 22.45
CA VAL A 597 4.99 17.11 21.70
C VAL A 597 6.38 17.44 22.21
N VAL A 598 7.40 17.23 21.37
CA VAL A 598 8.83 17.47 21.72
C VAL A 598 9.38 18.73 21.05
N ASP A 599 8.74 19.22 19.99
CA ASP A 599 9.19 20.39 19.23
C ASP A 599 8.26 21.60 19.39
N ILE A 600 8.86 22.79 19.36
CA ILE A 600 8.17 24.09 19.36
C ILE A 600 7.25 24.19 18.13
N SER A 601 7.70 23.72 16.96
CA SER A 601 6.90 23.78 15.73
C SER A 601 5.62 22.94 15.87
N GLN A 602 5.76 21.72 16.41
CA GLN A 602 4.64 20.81 16.67
C GLN A 602 3.67 21.39 17.69
N LEU A 603 4.17 22.02 18.76
CA LEU A 603 3.30 22.63 19.76
C LEU A 603 2.53 23.83 19.21
N ARG A 604 3.19 24.65 18.38
CA ARG A 604 2.52 25.75 17.67
C ARG A 604 1.44 25.24 16.73
N MET A 605 1.70 24.16 16.00
CA MET A 605 0.70 23.53 15.13
C MET A 605 -0.47 22.97 15.94
N LEU A 606 -0.21 22.31 17.07
CA LEU A 606 -1.23 21.77 17.96
C LEU A 606 -2.09 22.89 18.57
N LYS A 607 -1.47 23.99 18.98
CA LYS A 607 -2.15 25.23 19.42
C LYS A 607 -3.00 25.82 18.30
N ALA A 608 -2.47 25.95 17.10
CA ALA A 608 -3.21 26.47 15.95
C ALA A 608 -4.44 25.61 15.64
N LYS A 609 -4.28 24.28 15.62
CA LYS A 609 -5.39 23.33 15.45
C LYS A 609 -6.46 23.49 16.54
N THR A 610 -6.03 23.65 17.79
CA THR A 610 -6.93 23.89 18.92
C THR A 610 -7.67 25.23 18.78
N LYS A 611 -6.97 26.31 18.43
CA LYS A 611 -7.58 27.64 18.20
C LYS A 611 -8.60 27.61 17.06
N MET A 612 -8.25 26.95 15.95
CA MET A 612 -9.16 26.76 14.81
C MET A 612 -10.40 25.94 15.17
N HIS A 613 -10.21 24.84 15.89
CA HIS A 613 -11.33 23.99 16.31
C HIS A 613 -12.27 24.75 17.25
N TYR A 614 -11.72 25.51 18.21
CA TYR A 614 -12.49 26.37 19.09
C TYR A 614 -13.28 27.44 18.32
N HIS A 615 -12.67 28.07 17.31
CA HIS A 615 -13.36 29.01 16.43
C HIS A 615 -14.51 28.35 15.66
N CYS A 616 -14.30 27.14 15.15
CA CYS A 616 -15.35 26.36 14.48
C CYS A 616 -16.52 26.04 15.42
N MET A 617 -16.22 25.58 16.64
CA MET A 617 -17.23 25.30 17.66
C MET A 617 -18.01 26.55 18.07
N LYS A 618 -17.32 27.65 18.36
CA LYS A 618 -17.94 28.91 18.80
C LYS A 618 -18.88 29.49 17.75
N ASN A 619 -18.52 29.38 16.48
CA ASN A 619 -19.31 29.91 15.36
C ASN A 619 -20.25 28.88 14.73
N ASN A 620 -20.30 27.65 15.25
CA ASN A 620 -21.06 26.54 14.70
C ASN A 620 -20.84 26.31 13.19
N ILE A 621 -19.57 26.33 12.76
CA ILE A 621 -19.17 26.12 11.36
C ILE A 621 -18.27 24.89 11.23
N SER A 622 -18.35 24.20 10.09
CA SER A 622 -17.43 23.11 9.78
C SER A 622 -16.04 23.63 9.42
N HIS A 623 -14.99 22.82 9.63
CA HIS A 623 -13.62 23.17 9.24
C HIS A 623 -13.52 23.53 7.75
N ARG A 624 -14.22 22.80 6.88
CA ARG A 624 -14.29 23.09 5.43
C ARG A 624 -14.86 24.48 5.17
N ARG A 625 -15.96 24.85 5.84
CA ARG A 625 -16.59 26.16 5.67
C ARG A 625 -15.71 27.30 6.19
N MET A 626 -15.03 27.08 7.32
CA MET A 626 -14.05 28.04 7.83
C MET A 626 -12.90 28.28 6.84
N TRP A 627 -12.34 27.21 6.25
CA TRP A 627 -11.29 27.33 5.23
C TRP A 627 -11.77 28.05 3.97
N LEU A 628 -12.96 27.74 3.46
CA LEU A 628 -13.55 28.45 2.32
C LEU A 628 -13.76 29.94 2.62
N ASN A 629 -14.20 30.28 3.83
CA ASN A 629 -14.36 31.67 4.26
C ASN A 629 -13.00 32.39 4.36
N ALA A 630 -11.98 31.72 4.87
CA ALA A 630 -10.62 32.27 4.94
C ALA A 630 -10.08 32.54 3.53
N ILE A 631 -10.20 31.59 2.60
CA ILE A 631 -9.77 31.75 1.20
C ILE A 631 -10.50 32.93 0.55
N LYS A 632 -11.83 33.02 0.69
CA LYS A 632 -12.62 34.14 0.16
C LYS A 632 -12.16 35.48 0.75
N LYS A 633 -11.87 35.52 2.04
CA LYS A 633 -11.39 36.72 2.72
C LYS A 633 -10.01 37.14 2.19
N THR A 634 -9.08 36.20 2.04
CA THR A 634 -7.73 36.48 1.51
C THR A 634 -7.77 36.94 0.05
N ILE A 635 -8.69 36.40 -0.76
CA ILE A 635 -8.91 36.87 -2.14
C ILE A 635 -9.46 38.30 -2.13
N ALA A 636 -10.43 38.60 -1.28
CA ALA A 636 -11.01 39.94 -1.15
C ALA A 636 -9.97 40.98 -0.64
N GLU A 637 -9.14 40.61 0.34
CA GLU A 637 -8.04 41.46 0.85
C GLU A 637 -7.01 41.75 -0.27
N ARG A 638 -6.61 40.75 -1.07
CA ARG A 638 -5.73 40.96 -2.23
C ARG A 638 -6.34 41.82 -3.35
N GLN A 639 -7.66 41.78 -3.51
CA GLN A 639 -8.38 42.62 -4.48
C GLN A 639 -8.58 44.05 -4.00
N GLN A 640 -8.38 44.33 -2.71
CA GLN A 640 -8.39 45.68 -2.14
C GLN A 640 -7.00 46.31 -2.08
N GLU A 641 -5.94 45.50 -2.11
CA GLU A 641 -4.54 45.95 -2.16
C GLU A 641 -4.04 46.25 -3.58
N ASN A 642 -4.75 45.76 -4.61
CA ASN A 642 -4.56 46.10 -6.03
C ASN A 642 -5.62 47.11 -6.45
#